data_AF-A0A0J8UJG8-F1
#
_entry.id   AF-A0A0J8UJG8-F1
#
_cell.length_a   1.000
_cell.length_b   1.000
_cell.length_c   1.000
_cell.angle_alpha   90.00
_cell.angle_beta   90.00
_cell.angle_gamma   90.00
#
_symmetry.space_group_name_H-M   'P 1'
#
loop_
_entity.id
_entity.type
_entity.pdbx_description
1 polymer ?
#
loop_
_entity_poly.entity_id
_entity_poly.type
_entity_poly.pdbx_seq_one_letter_code
_entity_poly.pdbx_strand_id
1 'polypeptide(L)'
;MTSQFFQGELSTLIQESKRKNSDLRNAAEKSLGELKALPSTSEVQLAADLVRRPQFANPFILACHTRHAKLAAVGVGCIHRLVASGALPSEQLKDVVDGLHETTNLSLDVQLKVLQTLPSLFQRHAGSLSGQLLAKTLEICATMQTVKTITVANTAAATLQQLVVSVFEKAVKEDEASTDTTPVSVSLGNEKVDISAANYDACRLLDDLCRLVEGESLRYLSIKPLSKIFVLELIESIFINNNDIFESHPEHAYILRYRLMPLIVRILSERHSFPVTVRVSRILLHLLRSHLRLLAAESEVALSLLIHLLDTDASPPWKRAISMEIFRVLYAEPGLIRLIFRLFDENEERKNILKDHMACLVRLAAEKPSLIGLSHQSTVPTAPESSGETLEDQVALEAVGVAGVIGSPSTSADACGISSQWSLLRAPYIETLEKLEAPSPPETYIYSLILNCISALSDSIAKFILPLAVAETKSRRRRHGSSSNNTSGTIPEEKAAAGEPRSSKYVSVPLNPLSLKSHPQIGEIQIVAGIIDACWPAVLATSSTFLYAALDGDFYHNLVRAFQRLAHVAGLLRLKTPRDAFLTTLGKAAVPADVVNITSAATLSPRTDDHHLSAPESPIPKSPRVAELTSTSMENQGATLNTRNLLCLRALLNLGIALGPTLDQESWSIILQM
;
A
#
# COMPACT_ATOMS: atom_id res chain seq x y z
N MET A 1 -22.78 40.78 -18.33
CA MET A 1 -23.61 40.70 -17.10
C MET A 1 -22.88 41.24 -15.86
N THR A 2 -21.54 41.19 -15.81
CA THR A 2 -20.72 41.67 -14.69
C THR A 2 -20.86 43.16 -14.36
N SER A 3 -20.94 44.04 -15.37
CA SER A 3 -21.11 45.50 -15.16
C SER A 3 -22.43 45.84 -14.44
N GLN A 4 -23.55 45.23 -14.84
CA GLN A 4 -24.85 45.44 -14.19
C GLN A 4 -24.86 44.95 -12.75
N PHE A 5 -24.16 43.85 -12.46
CA PHE A 5 -23.99 43.38 -11.10
C PHE A 5 -23.21 44.37 -10.22
N PHE A 6 -22.06 44.85 -10.69
CA PHE A 6 -21.27 45.82 -9.92
C PHE A 6 -22.04 47.13 -9.69
N GLN A 7 -22.84 47.58 -10.67
CA GLN A 7 -23.73 48.73 -10.48
C GLN A 7 -24.77 48.49 -9.38
N GLY A 8 -25.38 47.30 -9.36
CA GLY A 8 -26.34 46.91 -8.32
C GLY A 8 -25.71 46.88 -6.94
N GLU A 9 -24.57 46.18 -6.79
CA GLU A 9 -23.89 46.05 -5.49
C GLU A 9 -23.29 47.38 -4.99
N LEU A 10 -22.72 48.21 -5.86
CA LEU A 10 -22.26 49.55 -5.49
C LEU A 10 -23.41 50.44 -5.02
N SER A 11 -24.58 50.33 -5.67
CA SER A 11 -25.79 51.06 -5.23
C SER A 11 -26.27 50.57 -3.87
N THR A 12 -26.27 49.26 -3.64
CA THR A 12 -26.55 48.66 -2.33
C THR A 12 -25.56 49.14 -1.26
N LEU A 13 -24.27 49.18 -1.59
CA LEU A 13 -23.22 49.64 -0.68
C LEU A 13 -23.41 51.12 -0.31
N ILE A 14 -23.79 51.97 -1.27
CA ILE A 14 -24.09 53.40 -1.03
C ILE A 14 -25.33 53.55 -0.12
N GLN A 15 -26.37 52.75 -0.33
CA GLN A 15 -27.59 52.79 0.46
C GLN A 15 -27.38 52.32 1.91
N GLU A 16 -26.57 51.28 2.10
CA GLU A 16 -26.27 50.69 3.41
C GLU A 16 -25.18 51.46 4.17
N SER A 17 -24.26 52.15 3.49
CA SER A 17 -23.16 52.94 4.08
C SER A 17 -23.58 54.33 4.61
N LYS A 18 -24.76 54.43 5.24
CA LYS A 18 -25.28 55.65 5.90
C LYS A 18 -24.19 56.36 6.74
N ARG A 19 -24.40 57.64 7.12
CA ARG A 19 -23.44 58.60 7.77
C ARG A 19 -22.30 58.08 8.68
N LYS A 20 -22.41 56.89 9.28
CA LYS A 20 -21.34 56.22 10.05
C LYS A 20 -20.10 55.83 9.21
N ASN A 21 -20.23 55.55 7.92
CA ASN A 21 -19.11 55.14 7.05
C ASN A 21 -19.01 56.06 5.81
N SER A 22 -18.73 57.35 6.01
CA SER A 22 -18.68 58.34 4.90
C SER A 22 -17.64 58.00 3.84
N ASP A 23 -16.51 57.44 4.25
CA ASP A 23 -15.38 57.17 3.36
C ASP A 23 -15.70 56.01 2.40
N LEU A 24 -16.40 54.98 2.91
CA LEU A 24 -16.92 53.88 2.11
C LEU A 24 -17.91 54.39 1.06
N ARG A 25 -18.82 55.29 1.46
CA ARG A 25 -19.83 55.87 0.57
C ARG A 25 -19.19 56.69 -0.55
N ASN A 26 -18.22 57.55 -0.21
CA ASN A 26 -17.51 58.39 -1.17
C ASN A 26 -16.70 57.52 -2.16
N ALA A 27 -16.04 56.47 -1.69
CA ALA A 27 -15.31 55.52 -2.54
C ALA A 27 -16.25 54.74 -3.48
N ALA A 28 -17.44 54.37 -3.01
CA ALA A 28 -18.44 53.66 -3.81
C ALA A 28 -19.07 54.56 -4.88
N GLU A 29 -19.40 55.81 -4.54
CA GLU A 29 -19.91 56.81 -5.50
C GLU A 29 -18.89 57.10 -6.61
N LYS A 30 -17.61 57.21 -6.26
CA LYS A 30 -16.51 57.38 -7.22
C LYS A 30 -16.38 56.19 -8.16
N SER A 31 -16.35 54.97 -7.62
CA SER A 31 -16.22 53.74 -8.41
C SER A 31 -17.43 53.48 -9.30
N LEU A 32 -18.64 53.87 -8.87
CA LEU A 32 -19.85 53.82 -9.69
C LEU A 32 -19.80 54.80 -10.85
N GLY A 33 -19.27 56.01 -10.62
CA GLY A 33 -19.03 57.00 -11.68
C GLY A 33 -18.02 56.49 -12.73
N GLU A 34 -16.93 55.88 -12.27
CA GLU A 34 -15.91 55.28 -13.13
C GLU A 34 -16.46 54.11 -13.97
N LEU A 35 -17.32 53.27 -13.39
CA LEU A 35 -17.97 52.16 -14.09
C LEU A 35 -18.96 52.63 -15.17
N LYS A 36 -19.68 53.72 -14.91
CA LYS A 36 -20.61 54.33 -15.89
C LYS A 36 -19.88 55.03 -17.05
N ALA A 37 -18.64 55.47 -16.82
CA ALA A 37 -17.82 56.10 -17.85
C ALA A 37 -17.17 55.09 -18.83
N LEU A 38 -17.23 53.79 -18.55
CA LEU A 38 -16.66 52.75 -19.41
C LEU A 38 -17.67 52.28 -20.47
N PRO A 39 -17.27 52.16 -21.75
CA PRO A 39 -18.13 51.59 -22.79
C PRO A 39 -18.28 50.07 -22.55
N SER A 40 -19.51 49.61 -22.31
CA SER A 40 -19.80 48.20 -22.03
C SER A 40 -19.82 47.36 -23.32
N THR A 41 -18.66 47.08 -23.89
CA THR A 41 -18.53 46.36 -25.17
C THR A 41 -18.33 44.84 -24.99
N SER A 42 -17.47 44.38 -24.06
CA SER A 42 -17.28 42.95 -23.75
C SER A 42 -16.75 42.71 -22.31
N GLU A 43 -16.97 41.52 -21.74
CA GLU A 43 -16.55 41.21 -20.35
C GLU A 43 -15.02 41.14 -20.18
N VAL A 44 -14.30 40.70 -21.23
CA VAL A 44 -12.83 40.63 -21.22
C VAL A 44 -12.20 42.03 -21.30
N GLN A 45 -12.75 42.92 -22.14
CA GLN A 45 -12.29 44.31 -22.20
C GLN A 45 -12.60 45.06 -20.91
N LEU A 46 -13.79 44.83 -20.33
CA LEU A 46 -14.15 45.40 -19.03
C LEU A 46 -13.17 44.97 -17.94
N ALA A 47 -12.77 43.69 -17.89
CA ALA A 47 -11.78 43.22 -16.94
C ALA A 47 -10.41 43.89 -17.15
N ALA A 48 -9.95 44.01 -18.41
CA ALA A 48 -8.69 44.68 -18.73
C ALA A 48 -8.68 46.18 -18.36
N ASP A 49 -9.80 46.88 -18.56
CA ASP A 49 -9.95 48.29 -18.20
C ASP A 49 -10.02 48.49 -16.67
N LEU A 50 -10.63 47.55 -15.95
CA LEU A 50 -10.70 47.55 -14.49
C LEU A 50 -9.33 47.29 -13.84
N VAL A 51 -8.50 46.39 -14.40
CA VAL A 51 -7.12 46.16 -13.92
C VAL A 51 -6.28 47.45 -13.97
N ARG A 52 -6.50 48.30 -14.98
CA ARG A 52 -5.79 49.58 -15.13
C ARG A 52 -6.24 50.65 -14.11
N ARG A 53 -7.32 50.42 -13.37
CA ARG A 53 -7.87 51.36 -12.39
C ARG A 53 -7.89 50.73 -10.99
N PRO A 54 -6.77 50.78 -10.25
CA PRO A 54 -6.70 50.15 -8.93
C PRO A 54 -7.72 50.73 -7.96
N GLN A 55 -8.06 52.02 -8.08
CA GLN A 55 -9.01 52.68 -7.19
C GLN A 55 -10.43 52.08 -7.20
N PHE A 56 -10.78 51.30 -8.23
CA PHE A 56 -12.09 50.66 -8.35
C PHE A 56 -12.34 49.58 -7.28
N ALA A 57 -11.29 48.90 -6.79
CA ALA A 57 -11.44 47.86 -5.78
C ALA A 57 -11.48 48.40 -4.33
N ASN A 58 -11.05 49.65 -4.11
CA ASN A 58 -11.04 50.32 -2.81
C ASN A 58 -12.37 50.28 -2.03
N PRO A 59 -13.56 50.58 -2.60
CA PRO A 59 -14.80 50.51 -1.84
C PRO A 59 -15.09 49.10 -1.30
N PHE A 60 -14.72 48.05 -2.03
CA PHE A 60 -14.95 46.69 -1.59
C PHE A 60 -13.97 46.26 -0.50
N ILE A 61 -12.71 46.71 -0.60
CA ILE A 61 -11.69 46.53 0.44
C ILE A 61 -12.12 47.25 1.73
N LEU A 62 -12.54 48.51 1.63
CA LEU A 62 -13.04 49.28 2.76
C LEU A 62 -14.29 48.63 3.38
N ALA A 63 -15.18 48.08 2.56
CA ALA A 63 -16.35 47.34 3.06
C ALA A 63 -15.96 46.16 3.94
N CYS A 64 -14.89 45.43 3.58
CA CYS A 64 -14.37 44.32 4.38
C CYS A 64 -13.79 44.79 5.73
N HIS A 65 -13.08 45.93 5.74
CA HIS A 65 -12.51 46.53 6.96
C HIS A 65 -13.57 47.13 7.90
N THR A 66 -14.80 47.39 7.44
CA THR A 66 -15.86 47.91 8.34
C THR A 66 -16.29 46.94 9.44
N ARG A 67 -15.93 45.65 9.32
CA ARG A 67 -16.35 44.55 10.23
C ARG A 67 -17.87 44.44 10.41
N HIS A 68 -18.66 45.04 9.52
CA HIS A 68 -20.11 44.96 9.55
C HIS A 68 -20.59 43.87 8.59
N ALA A 69 -21.22 42.82 9.12
CA ALA A 69 -21.53 41.59 8.38
C ALA A 69 -22.24 41.80 7.02
N LYS A 70 -23.23 42.72 6.96
CA LYS A 70 -23.95 43.00 5.69
C LYS A 70 -23.08 43.69 4.65
N LEU A 71 -22.24 44.64 5.07
CA LEU A 71 -21.36 45.40 4.17
C LEU A 71 -20.20 44.53 3.70
N ALA A 72 -19.63 43.75 4.61
CA ALA A 72 -18.59 42.77 4.30
C ALA A 72 -19.10 41.68 3.34
N ALA A 73 -20.34 41.19 3.50
CA ALA A 73 -20.92 40.18 2.59
C ALA A 73 -21.02 40.68 1.14
N VAL A 74 -21.39 41.95 0.94
CA VAL A 74 -21.41 42.61 -0.38
C VAL A 74 -19.98 42.82 -0.89
N GLY A 75 -19.07 43.31 -0.04
CA GLY A 75 -17.67 43.52 -0.36
C GLY A 75 -16.97 42.25 -0.85
N VAL A 76 -17.03 41.16 -0.06
CA VAL A 76 -16.43 39.87 -0.41
C VAL A 76 -17.05 39.29 -1.68
N GLY A 77 -18.38 39.40 -1.85
CA GLY A 77 -19.06 38.95 -3.07
C GLY A 77 -18.59 39.70 -4.33
N CYS A 78 -18.33 41.00 -4.21
CA CYS A 78 -17.76 41.80 -5.30
C CYS A 78 -16.30 41.44 -5.58
N ILE A 79 -15.49 41.28 -4.52
CA ILE A 79 -14.09 40.82 -4.64
C ILE A 79 -14.05 39.46 -5.34
N HIS A 80 -14.89 38.51 -4.96
CA HIS A 80 -14.99 37.21 -5.61
C HIS A 80 -15.17 37.33 -7.13
N ARG A 81 -16.10 38.19 -7.59
CA ARG A 81 -16.34 38.39 -9.02
C ARG A 81 -15.22 39.15 -9.72
N LEU A 82 -14.59 40.11 -9.05
CA LEU A 82 -13.41 40.81 -9.57
C LEU A 82 -12.26 39.82 -9.80
N VAL A 83 -12.02 38.94 -8.84
CA VAL A 83 -11.02 37.88 -8.92
C VAL A 83 -11.38 36.90 -10.03
N ALA A 84 -12.62 36.38 -10.07
CA ALA A 84 -13.06 35.40 -11.07
C ALA A 84 -12.98 35.94 -12.51
N SER A 85 -13.23 37.25 -12.71
CA SER A 85 -13.10 37.90 -14.01
C SER A 85 -11.65 38.27 -14.36
N GLY A 86 -10.70 38.20 -13.42
CA GLY A 86 -9.32 38.64 -13.60
C GLY A 86 -9.18 40.17 -13.64
N ALA A 87 -10.13 40.88 -13.06
CA ALA A 87 -10.22 42.34 -13.05
C ALA A 87 -9.47 42.99 -11.86
N LEU A 88 -8.81 42.20 -11.01
CA LEU A 88 -8.11 42.67 -9.81
C LEU A 88 -6.62 43.00 -10.13
N PRO A 89 -6.13 44.22 -9.79
CA PRO A 89 -4.71 44.55 -9.90
C PRO A 89 -3.86 43.82 -8.84
N SER A 90 -2.64 43.40 -9.22
CA SER A 90 -1.69 42.74 -8.30
C SER A 90 -1.23 43.64 -7.15
N GLU A 91 -1.20 44.96 -7.34
CA GLU A 91 -0.80 45.94 -6.31
C GLU A 91 -1.73 45.92 -5.08
N GLN A 92 -3.02 45.65 -5.28
CA GLN A 92 -4.02 45.66 -4.22
C GLN A 92 -4.23 44.31 -3.57
N LEU A 93 -3.50 43.29 -4.01
CA LEU A 93 -3.65 41.92 -3.54
C LEU A 93 -3.41 41.81 -2.03
N LYS A 94 -2.44 42.56 -1.51
CA LYS A 94 -2.16 42.65 -0.08
C LYS A 94 -3.35 43.18 0.71
N ASP A 95 -3.91 44.30 0.26
CA ASP A 95 -5.03 44.96 0.94
C ASP A 95 -6.32 44.11 0.85
N VAL A 96 -6.50 43.36 -0.25
CA VAL A 96 -7.59 42.40 -0.40
C VAL A 96 -7.43 41.24 0.57
N VAL A 97 -6.25 40.61 0.66
CA VAL A 97 -6.00 39.50 1.60
C VAL A 97 -6.14 39.96 3.05
N ASP A 98 -5.62 41.14 3.39
CA ASP A 98 -5.76 41.74 4.72
C ASP A 98 -7.24 42.03 5.04
N GLY A 99 -7.99 42.58 4.08
CA GLY A 99 -9.44 42.78 4.22
C GLY A 99 -10.20 41.46 4.39
N LEU A 100 -9.87 40.41 3.63
CA LEU A 100 -10.48 39.09 3.79
C LEU A 100 -10.16 38.48 5.16
N HIS A 101 -8.93 38.65 5.64
CA HIS A 101 -8.53 38.18 6.97
C HIS A 101 -9.37 38.83 8.09
N GLU A 102 -9.67 40.12 8.02
CA GLU A 102 -10.53 40.78 9.02
C GLU A 102 -11.99 40.27 9.01
N THR A 103 -12.45 39.73 7.88
CA THR A 103 -13.81 39.20 7.74
C THR A 103 -13.99 37.77 8.24
N THR A 104 -12.91 37.08 8.62
CA THR A 104 -12.92 35.67 9.07
C THR A 104 -13.80 35.42 10.31
N ASN A 105 -13.95 36.42 11.18
CA ASN A 105 -14.72 36.32 12.43
C ASN A 105 -16.18 36.80 12.30
N LEU A 106 -16.66 37.07 11.09
CA LEU A 106 -18.03 37.56 10.83
C LEU A 106 -19.05 36.41 10.67
N SER A 107 -20.20 36.70 10.07
CA SER A 107 -21.29 35.73 9.91
C SER A 107 -20.93 34.57 8.97
N LEU A 108 -21.66 33.46 9.12
CA LEU A 108 -21.55 32.25 8.30
C LEU A 108 -21.51 32.52 6.78
N ASP A 109 -22.40 33.39 6.28
CA ASP A 109 -22.47 33.73 4.85
C ASP A 109 -21.20 34.43 4.36
N VAL A 110 -20.63 35.34 5.17
CA VAL A 110 -19.38 36.02 4.83
C VAL A 110 -18.24 35.01 4.79
N GLN A 111 -18.16 34.15 5.80
CA GLN A 111 -17.15 33.09 5.88
C GLN A 111 -17.16 32.19 4.63
N LEU A 112 -18.32 31.68 4.22
CA LEU A 112 -18.41 30.83 3.03
C LEU A 112 -18.02 31.56 1.74
N LYS A 113 -18.37 32.84 1.61
CA LYS A 113 -17.94 33.67 0.46
C LYS A 113 -16.44 33.92 0.44
N VAL A 114 -15.81 34.09 1.60
CA VAL A 114 -14.34 34.18 1.70
C VAL A 114 -13.71 32.89 1.20
N LEU A 115 -14.17 31.73 1.70
CA LEU A 115 -13.64 30.41 1.29
C LEU A 115 -13.83 30.13 -0.21
N GLN A 116 -14.90 30.63 -0.84
CA GLN A 116 -15.09 30.54 -2.29
C GLN A 116 -14.17 31.47 -3.09
N THR A 117 -13.68 32.55 -2.47
CA THR A 117 -12.83 33.55 -3.12
C THR A 117 -11.36 33.13 -3.16
N LEU A 118 -10.86 32.46 -2.12
CA LEU A 118 -9.44 32.11 -1.99
C LEU A 118 -8.92 31.18 -3.10
N PRO A 119 -9.63 30.08 -3.51
CA PRO A 119 -9.19 29.25 -4.63
C PRO A 119 -9.08 30.03 -5.94
N SER A 120 -10.10 30.85 -6.25
CA SER A 120 -10.11 31.69 -7.45
C SER A 120 -8.97 32.70 -7.44
N LEU A 121 -8.64 33.24 -6.26
CA LEU A 121 -7.52 34.16 -6.08
C LEU A 121 -6.20 33.47 -6.40
N PHE A 122 -6.02 32.26 -5.87
CA PHE A 122 -4.82 31.47 -6.09
C PHE A 122 -4.66 31.05 -7.56
N GLN A 123 -5.73 30.56 -8.21
CA GLN A 123 -5.67 30.12 -9.60
C GLN A 123 -5.32 31.26 -10.58
N ARG A 124 -5.81 32.47 -10.32
CA ARG A 124 -5.73 33.59 -11.27
C ARG A 124 -4.54 34.52 -11.03
N HIS A 125 -4.12 34.65 -9.77
CA HIS A 125 -2.98 35.48 -9.37
C HIS A 125 -1.83 34.65 -8.80
N ALA A 126 -1.70 33.38 -9.23
CA ALA A 126 -0.67 32.45 -8.74
C ALA A 126 0.73 33.08 -8.76
N GLY A 127 1.13 33.73 -9.86
CA GLY A 127 2.46 34.33 -10.00
C GLY A 127 2.78 35.46 -9.01
N SER A 128 1.76 36.21 -8.54
CA SER A 128 1.95 37.33 -7.59
C SER A 128 1.70 36.93 -6.13
N LEU A 129 1.13 35.75 -5.87
CA LEU A 129 0.97 35.18 -4.53
C LEU A 129 2.23 34.39 -4.15
N SER A 130 3.23 35.06 -3.59
CA SER A 130 4.42 34.42 -3.02
C SER A 130 4.76 34.97 -1.63
N GLY A 131 5.50 34.19 -0.86
CA GLY A 131 5.95 34.51 0.48
C GLY A 131 4.82 34.86 1.46
N GLN A 132 4.93 36.02 2.13
CA GLN A 132 4.02 36.39 3.22
C GLN A 132 2.54 36.49 2.80
N LEU A 133 2.26 36.82 1.52
CA LEU A 133 0.89 36.88 1.01
C LEU A 133 0.25 35.50 0.93
N LEU A 134 1.04 34.50 0.53
CA LEU A 134 0.62 33.11 0.52
C LEU A 134 0.43 32.58 1.95
N ALA A 135 1.37 32.86 2.85
CA ALA A 135 1.24 32.50 4.25
C ALA A 135 -0.06 33.03 4.87
N LYS A 136 -0.36 34.32 4.70
CA LYS A 136 -1.62 34.94 5.15
C LYS A 136 -2.86 34.29 4.52
N THR A 137 -2.80 33.94 3.24
CA THR A 137 -3.91 33.28 2.55
C THR A 137 -4.21 31.90 3.15
N LEU A 138 -3.17 31.11 3.45
CA LEU A 138 -3.32 29.81 4.12
C LEU A 138 -3.77 29.96 5.58
N GLU A 139 -3.30 31.00 6.28
CA GLU A 139 -3.74 31.35 7.63
C GLU A 139 -5.24 31.65 7.70
N ILE A 140 -5.81 32.33 6.70
CA ILE A 140 -7.26 32.58 6.62
C ILE A 140 -8.01 31.25 6.62
N CYS A 141 -7.63 30.28 5.77
CA CYS A 141 -8.30 28.98 5.75
C CYS A 141 -8.11 28.21 7.06
N ALA A 142 -6.90 28.23 7.61
CA ALA A 142 -6.57 27.50 8.82
C ALA A 142 -7.27 28.07 10.07
N THR A 143 -7.40 29.39 10.18
CA THR A 143 -8.17 30.03 11.26
C THR A 143 -9.65 29.67 11.15
N MET A 144 -10.22 29.67 9.95
CA MET A 144 -11.61 29.31 9.71
C MET A 144 -11.91 27.83 9.97
N GLN A 145 -10.93 26.95 9.80
CA GLN A 145 -11.07 25.54 10.16
C GLN A 145 -11.32 25.34 11.66
N THR A 146 -10.79 26.22 12.51
CA THR A 146 -10.97 26.14 13.97
C THR A 146 -12.33 26.66 14.45
N VAL A 147 -13.17 27.16 13.55
CA VAL A 147 -14.51 27.65 13.86
C VAL A 147 -15.43 26.48 14.21
N LYS A 148 -16.26 26.65 15.26
CA LYS A 148 -17.16 25.60 15.77
C LYS A 148 -18.20 25.11 14.75
N THR A 149 -18.50 25.92 13.74
CA THR A 149 -19.49 25.59 12.71
C THR A 149 -18.93 24.54 11.76
N ILE A 150 -19.45 23.31 11.84
CA ILE A 150 -18.97 22.14 11.09
C ILE A 150 -18.93 22.39 9.58
N THR A 151 -19.95 23.05 9.01
CA THR A 151 -20.00 23.34 7.57
C THR A 151 -18.83 24.22 7.14
N VAL A 152 -18.54 25.29 7.89
CA VAL A 152 -17.40 26.17 7.63
C VAL A 152 -16.09 25.44 7.84
N ALA A 153 -15.96 24.67 8.91
CA ALA A 153 -14.74 23.95 9.23
C ALA A 153 -14.38 22.93 8.12
N ASN A 154 -15.36 22.18 7.63
CA ASN A 154 -15.18 21.20 6.55
C ASN A 154 -14.88 21.88 5.21
N THR A 155 -15.59 22.95 4.86
CA THR A 155 -15.29 23.72 3.65
C THR A 155 -13.90 24.34 3.74
N ALA A 156 -13.52 24.91 4.88
CA ALA A 156 -12.20 25.49 5.11
C ALA A 156 -11.09 24.43 5.01
N ALA A 157 -11.31 23.24 5.56
CA ALA A 157 -10.39 22.11 5.45
C ALA A 157 -10.15 21.71 3.98
N ALA A 158 -11.24 21.54 3.21
CA ALA A 158 -11.16 21.20 1.79
C ALA A 158 -10.49 22.31 0.97
N THR A 159 -10.83 23.58 1.22
CA THR A 159 -10.20 24.73 0.59
C THR A 159 -8.71 24.79 0.93
N LEU A 160 -8.32 24.56 2.18
CA LEU A 160 -6.91 24.55 2.59
C LEU A 160 -6.13 23.43 1.90
N GLN A 161 -6.70 22.22 1.82
CA GLN A 161 -6.08 21.11 1.09
C GLN A 161 -5.88 21.44 -0.39
N GLN A 162 -6.88 22.03 -1.03
CA GLN A 162 -6.78 22.47 -2.42
C GLN A 162 -5.69 23.53 -2.60
N LEU A 163 -5.66 24.55 -1.74
CA LEU A 163 -4.65 25.61 -1.82
C LEU A 163 -3.24 25.07 -1.62
N VAL A 164 -3.03 24.19 -0.64
CA VAL A 164 -1.75 23.54 -0.40
C VAL A 164 -1.30 22.76 -1.63
N VAL A 165 -2.17 21.94 -2.24
CA VAL A 165 -1.84 21.22 -3.48
C VAL A 165 -1.50 22.19 -4.61
N SER A 166 -2.28 23.26 -4.79
CA SER A 166 -2.02 24.26 -5.83
C SER A 166 -0.71 25.02 -5.63
N VAL A 167 -0.16 25.14 -4.41
CA VAL A 167 1.19 25.69 -4.18
C VAL A 167 2.27 24.82 -4.82
N PHE A 168 2.14 23.50 -4.71
CA PHE A 168 3.07 22.57 -5.36
C PHE A 168 2.84 22.50 -6.88
N GLU A 169 1.60 22.58 -7.36
CA GLU A 169 1.34 22.70 -8.80
C GLU A 169 1.91 23.99 -9.39
N LYS A 170 1.89 25.08 -8.62
CA LYS A 170 2.52 26.36 -9.02
C LYS A 170 4.03 26.21 -9.14
N ALA A 171 4.68 25.52 -8.21
CA ALA A 171 6.10 25.19 -8.27
C ALA A 171 6.45 24.49 -9.60
N VAL A 172 5.73 23.42 -9.94
CA VAL A 172 5.91 22.69 -11.23
C VAL A 172 5.77 23.62 -12.43
N LYS A 173 4.73 24.46 -12.46
CA LYS A 173 4.47 25.38 -13.58
C LYS A 173 5.54 26.46 -13.72
N GLU A 174 6.11 26.93 -12.60
CA GLU A 174 7.19 27.91 -12.61
C GLU A 174 8.49 27.29 -13.14
N ASP A 175 8.75 26.03 -12.81
CA ASP A 175 9.90 25.28 -13.31
C ASP A 175 9.81 25.01 -14.84
N GLU A 176 8.61 24.71 -15.35
CA GLU A 176 8.37 24.61 -16.81
C GLU A 176 8.54 25.96 -17.54
N ALA A 177 8.18 27.07 -16.89
CA ALA A 177 8.20 28.41 -17.48
C ALA A 177 9.59 29.10 -17.47
N SER A 178 10.62 28.42 -16.94
CA SER A 178 12.02 28.84 -16.82
C SER A 178 12.51 29.99 -17.73
N THR A 179 12.59 31.24 -17.20
CA THR A 179 13.70 32.20 -17.50
C THR A 179 13.73 33.52 -16.73
N ASP A 180 12.67 33.99 -16.04
CA ASP A 180 12.61 35.39 -15.56
C ASP A 180 12.39 35.61 -14.04
N THR A 181 12.42 34.58 -13.19
CA THR A 181 12.32 34.76 -11.73
C THR A 181 13.69 34.77 -11.05
N THR A 182 13.93 35.78 -10.22
CA THR A 182 15.17 35.92 -9.43
C THR A 182 15.33 34.69 -8.53
N PRO A 183 16.36 33.86 -8.74
CA PRO A 183 16.56 32.67 -7.91
C PRO A 183 16.86 33.08 -6.46
N VAL A 184 16.21 32.40 -5.53
CA VAL A 184 16.50 32.50 -4.10
C VAL A 184 17.54 31.43 -3.78
N SER A 185 18.78 31.86 -3.51
CA SER A 185 19.84 30.94 -3.09
C SER A 185 19.58 30.45 -1.66
N VAL A 186 19.31 29.16 -1.49
CA VAL A 186 19.12 28.53 -0.17
C VAL A 186 20.30 27.60 0.11
N SER A 187 20.83 27.65 1.33
CA SER A 187 21.88 26.74 1.78
C SER A 187 21.27 25.46 2.32
N LEU A 188 21.45 24.35 1.61
CA LEU A 188 21.09 23.00 2.02
C LEU A 188 22.35 22.31 2.54
N GLY A 189 22.57 22.40 3.86
CA GLY A 189 23.83 21.96 4.46
C GLY A 189 25.01 22.80 3.97
N ASN A 190 25.92 22.20 3.21
CA ASN A 190 27.13 22.86 2.68
C ASN A 190 26.96 23.39 1.24
N GLU A 191 25.85 23.09 0.55
CA GLU A 191 25.60 23.50 -0.83
C GLU A 191 24.58 24.62 -0.92
N LYS A 192 24.83 25.64 -1.75
CA LYS A 192 23.86 26.69 -2.08
C LYS A 192 23.15 26.30 -3.36
N VAL A 193 21.84 26.10 -3.29
CA VAL A 193 20.99 25.80 -4.44
C VAL A 193 20.15 27.03 -4.74
N ASP A 194 20.14 27.44 -6.00
CA ASP A 194 19.31 28.52 -6.50
C ASP A 194 17.91 27.99 -6.80
N ILE A 195 16.92 28.44 -6.04
CA ILE A 195 15.55 27.89 -6.03
C ILE A 195 14.57 28.95 -6.55
N SER A 196 13.56 28.53 -7.30
CA SER A 196 12.45 29.42 -7.70
C SER A 196 11.69 29.93 -6.46
N ALA A 197 11.02 31.08 -6.57
CA ALA A 197 10.30 31.64 -5.43
C ALA A 197 9.15 30.71 -4.99
N ALA A 198 8.48 30.03 -5.94
CA ALA A 198 7.45 29.05 -5.64
C ALA A 198 7.99 27.78 -4.96
N ASN A 199 9.11 27.23 -5.41
CA ASN A 199 9.69 26.03 -4.78
C ASN A 199 10.19 26.33 -3.36
N TYR A 200 10.72 27.55 -3.14
CA TYR A 200 11.07 28.00 -1.81
C TYR A 200 9.85 28.11 -0.88
N ASP A 201 8.73 28.65 -1.38
CA ASP A 201 7.46 28.69 -0.63
C ASP A 201 6.93 27.29 -0.31
N ALA A 202 6.97 26.37 -1.29
CA ALA A 202 6.56 24.98 -1.11
C ALA A 202 7.44 24.24 -0.08
N CYS A 203 8.75 24.47 -0.09
CA CYS A 203 9.68 23.94 0.90
C CYS A 203 9.36 24.43 2.32
N ARG A 204 9.16 25.74 2.49
CA ARG A 204 8.82 26.30 3.80
C ARG A 204 7.48 25.80 4.31
N LEU A 205 6.51 25.66 3.41
CA LEU A 205 5.20 25.08 3.73
C LEU A 205 5.33 23.65 4.23
N LEU A 206 6.10 22.79 3.54
CA LEU A 206 6.30 21.41 3.96
C LEU A 206 7.05 21.29 5.30
N ASP A 207 8.09 22.11 5.52
CA ASP A 207 8.82 22.14 6.80
C ASP A 207 7.91 22.57 7.96
N ASP A 208 7.09 23.62 7.77
CA ASP A 208 6.14 24.08 8.79
C ASP A 208 5.02 23.06 9.06
N LEU A 209 4.53 22.34 8.04
CA LEU A 209 3.59 21.23 8.25
C LEU A 209 4.24 20.12 9.09
N CYS A 210 5.51 19.79 8.86
CA CYS A 210 6.24 18.83 9.71
C CYS A 210 6.35 19.35 11.16
N ARG A 211 6.74 20.61 11.35
CA ARG A 211 6.82 21.27 12.68
C ARG A 211 5.48 21.26 13.42
N LEU A 212 4.38 21.47 12.71
CA LEU A 212 3.02 21.43 13.28
C LEU A 212 2.69 20.06 13.89
N VAL A 213 3.10 18.96 13.25
CA VAL A 213 2.87 17.61 13.79
C VAL A 213 3.66 17.39 15.09
N GLU A 214 4.88 17.95 15.14
CA GLU A 214 5.78 17.88 16.30
C GLU A 214 5.35 18.81 17.44
N GLY A 215 4.58 19.86 17.13
CA GLY A 215 4.21 20.91 18.08
C GLY A 215 5.31 21.97 18.26
N GLU A 216 6.22 22.10 17.30
CA GLU A 216 7.27 23.13 17.28
C GLU A 216 6.73 24.50 16.83
N SER A 217 7.49 25.56 17.09
CA SER A 217 7.20 26.90 16.58
C SER A 217 7.40 26.99 15.06
N LEU A 218 6.42 27.56 14.38
CA LEU A 218 6.41 27.76 12.93
C LEU A 218 7.33 28.90 12.51
N ARG A 219 7.92 28.79 11.32
CA ARG A 219 8.84 29.82 10.77
C ARG A 219 8.21 30.67 9.69
N TYR A 220 7.28 30.11 8.93
CA TYR A 220 6.69 30.73 7.76
C TYR A 220 5.21 31.06 7.97
N LEU A 221 4.44 30.12 8.53
CA LEU A 221 3.02 30.25 8.84
C LEU A 221 2.82 30.77 10.26
N SER A 222 1.91 31.72 10.47
CA SER A 222 1.53 32.22 11.79
C SER A 222 0.17 31.68 12.24
N ILE A 223 0.01 30.34 12.17
CA ILE A 223 -1.26 29.67 12.43
C ILE A 223 -1.35 29.18 13.88
N LYS A 224 -2.57 29.19 14.44
CA LYS A 224 -2.92 28.45 15.66
C LYS A 224 -2.68 26.93 15.48
N PRO A 225 -2.44 26.17 16.56
CA PRO A 225 -2.22 24.73 16.43
C PRO A 225 -3.44 24.04 15.79
N LEU A 226 -3.19 23.38 14.66
CA LEU A 226 -4.17 22.56 13.95
C LEU A 226 -4.21 21.13 14.51
N SER A 227 -5.27 20.39 14.20
CA SER A 227 -5.33 18.97 14.53
C SER A 227 -4.22 18.21 13.80
N LYS A 228 -3.43 17.41 14.54
CA LYS A 228 -2.36 16.57 13.96
C LYS A 228 -2.86 15.66 12.83
N ILE A 229 -4.08 15.14 12.97
CA ILE A 229 -4.70 14.25 11.97
C ILE A 229 -4.86 14.99 10.64
N PHE A 230 -5.40 16.21 10.69
CA PHE A 230 -5.62 17.01 9.50
C PHE A 230 -4.30 17.43 8.83
N VAL A 231 -3.29 17.81 9.62
CA VAL A 231 -1.96 18.15 9.07
C VAL A 231 -1.33 16.95 8.37
N LEU A 232 -1.46 15.74 8.91
CA LEU A 232 -0.98 14.53 8.24
C LEU A 232 -1.75 14.22 6.95
N GLU A 233 -3.07 14.47 6.92
CA GLU A 233 -3.88 14.34 5.69
C GLU A 233 -3.47 15.37 4.62
N LEU A 234 -3.10 16.60 5.02
CA LEU A 234 -2.51 17.58 4.11
C LEU A 234 -1.18 17.09 3.54
N ILE A 235 -0.29 16.56 4.39
CA ILE A 235 1.00 16.01 3.96
C ILE A 235 0.78 14.84 2.98
N GLU A 236 -0.12 13.90 3.30
CA GLU A 236 -0.47 12.80 2.39
C GLU A 236 -0.99 13.33 1.03
N SER A 237 -1.86 14.34 1.06
CA SER A 237 -2.39 14.97 -0.16
C SER A 237 -1.30 15.62 -1.02
N ILE A 238 -0.25 16.20 -0.43
CA ILE A 238 0.87 16.77 -1.18
C ILE A 238 1.56 15.66 -1.99
N PHE A 239 1.86 14.53 -1.35
CA PHE A 239 2.57 13.42 -1.98
C PHE A 239 1.78 12.71 -3.06
N ILE A 240 0.47 12.52 -2.86
CA ILE A 240 -0.39 11.87 -3.86
C ILE A 240 -0.45 12.68 -5.15
N ASN A 241 -0.52 14.02 -5.05
CA ASN A 241 -0.73 14.88 -6.21
C ASN A 241 0.57 15.34 -6.89
N ASN A 242 1.71 15.37 -6.20
CA ASN A 242 2.93 16.03 -6.69
C ASN A 242 4.20 15.15 -6.59
N ASN A 243 4.17 13.92 -7.13
CA ASN A 243 5.32 13.00 -7.02
C ASN A 243 6.59 13.52 -7.72
N ASP A 244 6.45 14.11 -8.91
CA ASP A 244 7.60 14.40 -9.78
C ASP A 244 8.52 15.51 -9.23
N ILE A 245 7.96 16.43 -8.41
CA ILE A 245 8.71 17.52 -7.77
C ILE A 245 9.80 16.94 -6.86
N PHE A 246 9.50 15.89 -6.11
CA PHE A 246 10.42 15.33 -5.13
C PHE A 246 11.63 14.62 -5.75
N GLU A 247 11.51 14.16 -7.00
CA GLU A 247 12.63 13.57 -7.75
C GLU A 247 13.47 14.63 -8.46
N SER A 248 12.83 15.69 -8.95
CA SER A 248 13.48 16.75 -9.73
C SER A 248 14.26 17.73 -8.87
N HIS A 249 13.85 17.91 -7.61
CA HIS A 249 14.35 18.98 -6.73
C HIS A 249 15.06 18.44 -5.47
N PRO A 250 16.38 18.69 -5.30
CA PRO A 250 17.13 18.23 -4.13
C PRO A 250 16.69 18.89 -2.81
N GLU A 251 16.11 20.10 -2.88
CA GLU A 251 15.63 20.83 -1.71
C GLU A 251 14.46 20.13 -1.01
N HIS A 252 13.53 19.59 -1.81
CA HIS A 252 12.40 18.83 -1.30
C HIS A 252 12.89 17.50 -0.71
N ALA A 253 13.84 16.83 -1.38
CA ALA A 253 14.49 15.63 -0.87
C ALA A 253 15.14 15.83 0.50
N TYR A 254 15.79 16.98 0.73
CA TYR A 254 16.39 17.31 2.02
C TYR A 254 15.35 17.35 3.15
N ILE A 255 14.20 17.99 2.93
CA ILE A 255 13.12 18.04 3.93
C ILE A 255 12.59 16.63 4.22
N LEU A 256 12.45 15.79 3.19
CA LEU A 256 12.06 14.40 3.36
C LEU A 256 13.05 13.63 4.25
N ARG A 257 14.35 13.76 3.97
CA ARG A 257 15.42 13.04 4.69
C ARG A 257 15.59 13.51 6.13
N TYR A 258 15.65 14.81 6.37
CA TYR A 258 16.06 15.36 7.67
C TYR A 258 14.89 15.75 8.58
N ARG A 259 13.66 15.82 8.07
CA ARG A 259 12.48 16.19 8.87
C ARG A 259 11.41 15.11 8.81
N LEU A 260 10.90 14.78 7.62
CA LEU A 260 9.73 13.90 7.51
C LEU A 260 10.05 12.45 7.89
N MET A 261 11.14 11.87 7.39
CA MET A 261 11.49 10.48 7.72
C MET A 261 11.78 10.27 9.23
N PRO A 262 12.58 11.13 9.90
CA PRO A 262 12.72 11.07 11.35
C PRO A 262 11.39 11.23 12.10
N LEU A 263 10.51 12.13 11.65
CA LEU A 263 9.17 12.31 12.21
C LEU A 263 8.34 11.02 12.12
N ILE A 264 8.31 10.38 10.94
CA ILE A 264 7.60 9.13 10.70
C ILE A 264 8.13 8.02 11.61
N VAL A 265 9.45 7.82 11.64
CA VAL A 265 10.10 6.79 12.46
C VAL A 265 9.78 7.00 13.94
N ARG A 266 9.85 8.23 14.43
CA ARG A 266 9.54 8.58 15.82
C ARG A 266 8.08 8.30 16.17
N ILE A 267 7.12 8.73 15.34
CA ILE A 267 5.69 8.49 15.57
C ILE A 267 5.37 6.98 15.58
N LEU A 268 5.97 6.20 14.68
CA LEU A 268 5.75 4.76 14.62
C LEU A 268 6.32 4.03 15.85
N SER A 269 7.51 4.45 16.29
CA SER A 269 8.19 3.89 17.47
C SER A 269 7.48 4.24 18.78
N GLU A 270 6.88 5.43 18.88
CA GLU A 270 6.19 5.89 20.09
C GLU A 270 4.74 5.39 20.17
N ARG A 271 4.13 5.47 21.37
CA ARG A 271 2.72 5.12 21.55
C ARG A 271 1.85 6.33 21.19
N HIS A 272 1.45 6.41 19.93
CA HIS A 272 0.50 7.40 19.43
C HIS A 272 -0.88 6.80 19.20
N SER A 273 -1.89 7.68 19.04
CA SER A 273 -3.26 7.25 18.76
C SER A 273 -3.35 6.51 17.43
N PHE A 274 -4.36 5.65 17.32
CA PHE A 274 -4.62 4.86 16.13
C PHE A 274 -4.74 5.72 14.86
N PRO A 275 -5.55 6.81 14.82
CA PRO A 275 -5.68 7.65 13.63
C PRO A 275 -4.34 8.22 13.16
N VAL A 276 -3.53 8.74 14.09
CA VAL A 276 -2.22 9.34 13.78
C VAL A 276 -1.27 8.29 13.18
N THR A 277 -1.21 7.10 13.80
CA THR A 277 -0.36 6.00 13.33
C THR A 277 -0.77 5.56 11.92
N VAL A 278 -2.08 5.41 11.64
CA VAL A 278 -2.57 5.02 10.31
C VAL A 278 -2.15 6.01 9.23
N ARG A 279 -2.31 7.33 9.45
CA ARG A 279 -1.91 8.34 8.44
C ARG A 279 -0.40 8.34 8.21
N VAL A 280 0.38 8.24 9.28
CA VAL A 280 1.84 8.14 9.17
C VAL A 280 2.27 6.89 8.40
N SER A 281 1.64 5.75 8.67
CA SER A 281 1.86 4.51 7.92
C SER A 281 1.51 4.63 6.43
N ARG A 282 0.46 5.37 6.08
CA ARG A 282 0.09 5.66 4.68
C ARG A 282 1.10 6.56 3.99
N ILE A 283 1.55 7.63 4.66
CA ILE A 283 2.61 8.51 4.14
C ILE A 283 3.88 7.70 3.94
N LEU A 284 4.28 6.87 4.91
CA LEU A 284 5.44 5.98 4.77
C LEU A 284 5.28 5.03 3.59
N LEU A 285 4.12 4.39 3.43
CA LEU A 285 3.86 3.49 2.31
C LEU A 285 3.98 4.22 0.95
N HIS A 286 3.49 5.45 0.85
CA HIS A 286 3.64 6.27 -0.35
C HIS A 286 5.11 6.59 -0.64
N LEU A 287 5.87 7.03 0.37
CA LEU A 287 7.31 7.31 0.24
C LEU A 287 8.10 6.07 -0.17
N LEU A 288 7.79 4.89 0.39
CA LEU A 288 8.44 3.63 0.05
C LEU A 288 8.09 3.15 -1.37
N ARG A 289 6.92 3.49 -1.93
CA ARG A 289 6.55 3.12 -3.31
C ARG A 289 7.18 4.04 -4.34
N SER A 290 7.10 5.36 -4.12
CA SER A 290 7.53 6.35 -5.11
C SER A 290 9.00 6.76 -4.95
N HIS A 291 9.51 6.91 -3.72
CA HIS A 291 10.77 7.62 -3.45
C HIS A 291 11.84 6.76 -2.75
N LEU A 292 11.73 5.44 -2.78
CA LEU A 292 12.68 4.52 -2.13
C LEU A 292 14.14 4.73 -2.57
N ARG A 293 14.37 5.04 -3.85
CA ARG A 293 15.72 5.32 -4.40
C ARG A 293 16.33 6.56 -3.79
N LEU A 294 15.52 7.59 -3.59
CA LEU A 294 15.95 8.87 -3.06
C LEU A 294 16.22 8.79 -1.54
N LEU A 295 15.44 7.99 -0.82
CA LEU A 295 15.45 7.92 0.66
C LEU A 295 16.06 6.60 1.16
N ALA A 296 17.09 6.09 0.50
CA ALA A 296 17.53 4.71 0.74
C ALA A 296 18.00 4.47 2.19
N ALA A 297 18.82 5.36 2.78
CA ALA A 297 19.32 5.20 4.15
C ALA A 297 18.20 5.34 5.19
N GLU A 298 17.30 6.29 4.98
CA GLU A 298 16.18 6.57 5.87
C GLU A 298 15.11 5.47 5.80
N SER A 299 14.89 4.92 4.60
CA SER A 299 13.99 3.79 4.37
C SER A 299 14.52 2.51 5.00
N GLU A 300 15.84 2.33 5.09
CA GLU A 300 16.45 1.21 5.82
C GLU A 300 16.01 1.19 7.28
N VAL A 301 16.09 2.35 7.95
CA VAL A 301 15.67 2.52 9.34
C VAL A 301 14.17 2.30 9.48
N ALA A 302 13.36 2.87 8.58
CA ALA A 302 11.90 2.71 8.62
C ALA A 302 11.46 1.25 8.39
N LEU A 303 12.03 0.55 7.39
CA LEU A 303 11.73 -0.86 7.11
C LEU A 303 12.21 -1.77 8.25
N SER A 304 13.38 -1.50 8.82
CA SER A 304 13.87 -2.23 10.00
C SER A 304 12.95 -2.05 11.21
N LEU A 305 12.45 -0.82 11.43
CA LEU A 305 11.47 -0.54 12.47
C LEU A 305 10.16 -1.30 12.22
N LEU A 306 9.65 -1.31 10.98
CA LEU A 306 8.45 -2.08 10.64
C LEU A 306 8.63 -3.57 10.92
N ILE A 307 9.81 -4.15 10.64
CA ILE A 307 10.11 -5.56 10.99
C ILE A 307 10.10 -5.74 12.51
N HIS A 308 10.74 -4.86 13.27
CA HIS A 308 10.74 -4.95 14.73
C HIS A 308 9.33 -4.81 15.33
N LEU A 309 8.49 -3.95 14.76
CA LEU A 309 7.10 -3.77 15.20
C LEU A 309 6.23 -5.01 14.97
N LEU A 310 6.67 -6.01 14.19
CA LEU A 310 5.96 -7.27 14.01
C LEU A 310 6.14 -8.24 15.20
N ASP A 311 7.18 -8.07 16.01
CA ASP A 311 7.42 -8.93 17.17
C ASP A 311 6.29 -8.78 18.21
N THR A 312 5.87 -9.90 18.84
CA THR A 312 4.69 -9.95 19.74
C THR A 312 4.78 -8.98 20.93
N ASP A 313 5.97 -8.78 21.48
CA ASP A 313 6.17 -7.94 22.68
C ASP A 313 6.42 -6.46 22.35
N ALA A 314 6.73 -6.14 21.09
CA ALA A 314 7.16 -4.80 20.69
C ALA A 314 5.97 -3.84 20.50
N SER A 315 4.84 -4.32 19.99
CA SER A 315 3.72 -3.45 19.60
C SER A 315 2.34 -4.10 19.77
N PRO A 316 1.28 -3.30 19.97
CA PRO A 316 -0.08 -3.84 20.07
C PRO A 316 -0.52 -4.52 18.77
N PRO A 317 -1.45 -5.50 18.81
CA PRO A 317 -1.82 -6.33 17.66
C PRO A 317 -2.20 -5.57 16.39
N TRP A 318 -2.88 -4.42 16.53
CA TRP A 318 -3.26 -3.58 15.39
C TRP A 318 -2.07 -2.89 14.72
N LYS A 319 -1.00 -2.54 15.45
CA LYS A 319 0.24 -2.00 14.88
C LYS A 319 1.01 -3.08 14.11
N ARG A 320 1.03 -4.30 14.64
CA ARG A 320 1.57 -5.49 13.95
C ARG A 320 0.84 -5.73 12.63
N ALA A 321 -0.49 -5.66 12.65
CA ALA A 321 -1.32 -5.80 11.46
C ALA A 321 -1.02 -4.73 10.39
N ILE A 322 -0.96 -3.44 10.77
CA ILE A 322 -0.61 -2.35 9.84
C ILE A 322 0.78 -2.55 9.23
N SER A 323 1.77 -2.93 10.06
CA SER A 323 3.14 -3.15 9.58
C SER A 323 3.20 -4.28 8.56
N MET A 324 2.45 -5.35 8.79
CA MET A 324 2.35 -6.48 7.87
C MET A 324 1.55 -6.13 6.60
N GLU A 325 0.51 -5.31 6.70
CA GLU A 325 -0.22 -4.77 5.54
C GLU A 325 0.70 -3.96 4.62
N ILE A 326 1.59 -3.13 5.18
CA ILE A 326 2.60 -2.37 4.41
C ILE A 326 3.46 -3.34 3.60
N PHE A 327 4.07 -4.35 4.24
CA PHE A 327 4.89 -5.34 3.53
C PHE A 327 4.11 -6.11 2.45
N ARG A 328 2.83 -6.43 2.70
CA ARG A 328 1.95 -7.06 1.71
C ARG A 328 1.81 -6.19 0.46
N VAL A 329 1.62 -4.88 0.64
CA VAL A 329 1.51 -3.93 -0.48
C VAL A 329 2.85 -3.81 -1.21
N LEU A 330 3.97 -3.73 -0.48
CA LEU A 330 5.32 -3.67 -1.08
C LEU A 330 5.62 -4.90 -1.95
N TYR A 331 5.17 -6.10 -1.52
CA TYR A 331 5.39 -7.34 -2.26
C TYR A 331 4.41 -7.56 -3.42
N ALA A 332 3.30 -6.82 -3.46
CA ALA A 332 2.39 -6.88 -4.60
C ALA A 332 3.00 -6.25 -5.87
N GLU A 333 3.99 -5.35 -5.72
CA GLU A 333 4.61 -4.64 -6.83
C GLU A 333 5.94 -5.26 -7.26
N PRO A 334 6.06 -5.83 -8.48
CA PRO A 334 7.24 -6.57 -8.88
C PRO A 334 8.49 -5.74 -9.11
N GLY A 335 8.34 -4.44 -9.40
CA GLY A 335 9.48 -3.52 -9.46
C GLY A 335 10.07 -3.23 -8.07
N LEU A 336 9.22 -3.17 -7.05
CA LEU A 336 9.61 -2.69 -5.73
C LEU A 336 10.37 -3.72 -4.92
N ILE A 337 9.98 -5.00 -4.97
CA ILE A 337 10.75 -6.08 -4.29
C ILE A 337 12.19 -6.13 -4.80
N ARG A 338 12.38 -6.07 -6.13
CA ARG A 338 13.72 -6.09 -6.74
C ARG A 338 14.53 -4.86 -6.35
N LEU A 339 13.87 -3.71 -6.24
CA LEU A 339 14.51 -2.48 -5.80
C LEU A 339 14.93 -2.55 -4.32
N ILE A 340 14.07 -3.08 -3.43
CA ILE A 340 14.40 -3.30 -2.01
C ILE A 340 15.62 -4.22 -1.91
N PHE A 341 15.62 -5.35 -2.60
CA PHE A 341 16.75 -6.29 -2.54
C PHE A 341 18.05 -5.67 -3.05
N ARG A 342 18.01 -4.96 -4.19
CA ARG A 342 19.18 -4.27 -4.75
C ARG A 342 19.76 -3.21 -3.80
N LEU A 343 18.89 -2.42 -3.16
CA LEU A 343 19.34 -1.30 -2.34
C LEU A 343 19.88 -1.74 -0.98
N PHE A 344 19.38 -2.86 -0.44
CA PHE A 344 19.66 -3.32 0.91
C PHE A 344 20.43 -4.64 0.92
N ASP A 345 19.76 -5.75 0.64
CA ASP A 345 20.31 -7.12 0.78
C ASP A 345 21.47 -7.45 -0.18
N GLU A 346 21.61 -6.75 -1.31
CA GLU A 346 22.76 -6.90 -2.23
C GLU A 346 24.01 -6.15 -1.72
N ASN A 347 23.84 -5.14 -0.87
CA ASN A 347 24.93 -4.32 -0.35
C ASN A 347 25.38 -4.82 1.03
N GLU A 348 26.62 -5.31 1.13
CA GLU A 348 27.17 -5.86 2.38
C GLU A 348 27.27 -4.85 3.54
N GLU A 349 27.30 -3.55 3.24
CA GLU A 349 27.37 -2.47 4.25
C GLU A 349 26.03 -2.20 4.95
N ARG A 350 24.91 -2.64 4.36
CA ARG A 350 23.56 -2.33 4.84
C ARG A 350 22.90 -3.54 5.48
N LYS A 351 21.83 -3.30 6.25
CA LYS A 351 21.03 -4.38 6.82
C LYS A 351 20.22 -5.11 5.76
N ASN A 352 20.07 -6.42 5.93
CA ASN A 352 19.28 -7.27 5.04
C ASN A 352 17.79 -7.15 5.36
N ILE A 353 17.06 -6.32 4.64
CA ILE A 353 15.64 -6.08 4.91
C ILE A 353 14.79 -7.28 4.49
N LEU A 354 14.98 -7.81 3.28
CA LEU A 354 14.14 -8.89 2.77
C LEU A 354 14.40 -10.18 3.55
N LYS A 355 15.68 -10.53 3.78
CA LYS A 355 16.07 -11.70 4.57
C LYS A 355 15.55 -11.63 6.00
N ASP A 356 15.69 -10.49 6.68
CA ASP A 356 15.23 -10.34 8.06
C ASP A 356 13.72 -10.38 8.16
N HIS A 357 13.00 -9.79 7.19
CA HIS A 357 11.55 -9.90 7.12
C HIS A 357 11.12 -11.36 6.89
N MET A 358 11.76 -12.10 5.97
CA MET A 358 11.43 -13.52 5.75
C MET A 358 11.70 -14.37 7.00
N ALA A 359 12.79 -14.12 7.72
CA ALA A 359 13.06 -14.77 9.00
C ALA A 359 12.00 -14.39 10.06
N CYS A 360 11.51 -13.15 10.05
CA CYS A 360 10.38 -12.74 10.89
C CYS A 360 9.11 -13.53 10.56
N LEU A 361 8.79 -13.77 9.28
CA LEU A 361 7.63 -14.59 8.89
C LEU A 361 7.70 -16.02 9.42
N VAL A 362 8.90 -16.62 9.48
CA VAL A 362 9.11 -17.94 10.10
C VAL A 362 8.76 -17.91 11.59
N ARG A 363 9.27 -16.90 12.32
CA ARG A 363 8.97 -16.74 13.75
C ARG A 363 7.47 -16.54 13.98
N LEU A 364 6.85 -15.63 13.22
CA LEU A 364 5.42 -15.34 13.30
C LEU A 364 4.56 -16.58 13.06
N ALA A 365 4.88 -17.36 12.02
CA ALA A 365 4.15 -18.59 11.72
C ALA A 365 4.25 -19.66 12.82
N ALA A 366 5.30 -19.61 13.65
CA ALA A 366 5.51 -20.52 14.77
C ALA A 366 4.96 -20.01 16.11
N GLU A 367 4.42 -18.79 16.19
CA GLU A 367 4.01 -18.16 17.46
C GLU A 367 2.85 -18.91 18.16
N LYS A 368 1.79 -19.26 17.43
CA LYS A 368 0.61 -19.96 17.98
C LYS A 368 0.24 -21.19 17.14
N PRO A 369 0.97 -22.32 17.27
CA PRO A 369 0.72 -23.54 16.48
C PRO A 369 -0.68 -24.13 16.70
N SER A 370 -1.24 -23.98 17.91
CA SER A 370 -2.60 -24.43 18.25
C SER A 370 -3.66 -23.65 17.50
N LEU A 371 -3.51 -22.33 17.36
CA LEU A 371 -4.47 -21.45 16.70
C LEU A 371 -4.59 -21.73 15.20
N ILE A 372 -3.45 -22.01 14.54
CA ILE A 372 -3.43 -22.37 13.11
C ILE A 372 -3.79 -23.83 12.85
N GLY A 373 -3.98 -24.65 13.89
CA GLY A 373 -4.29 -26.07 13.75
C GLY A 373 -3.18 -26.88 13.12
N LEU A 374 -1.92 -26.65 13.55
CA LEU A 374 -0.77 -27.38 13.03
C LEU A 374 -0.86 -28.86 13.41
N SER A 375 -0.80 -29.76 12.42
CA SER A 375 -0.83 -31.21 12.65
C SER A 375 0.11 -31.97 11.71
N HIS A 376 0.02 -33.31 11.67
CA HIS A 376 0.80 -34.13 10.72
C HIS A 376 0.25 -34.10 9.28
N GLN A 377 -0.96 -33.56 9.09
CA GLN A 377 -1.62 -33.41 7.78
C GLN A 377 -2.50 -32.16 7.75
N SER A 378 -2.69 -31.52 6.58
CA SER A 378 -3.56 -30.35 6.51
C SER A 378 -5.04 -30.71 6.66
N THR A 379 -5.71 -30.04 7.59
CA THR A 379 -7.14 -30.22 7.92
C THR A 379 -7.97 -28.99 7.53
N VAL A 380 -9.30 -29.15 7.45
CA VAL A 380 -10.22 -28.02 7.23
C VAL A 380 -10.39 -27.26 8.54
N PRO A 381 -10.39 -25.91 8.54
CA PRO A 381 -10.59 -25.13 9.76
C PRO A 381 -11.92 -25.46 10.44
N THR A 382 -11.91 -25.40 11.78
CA THR A 382 -13.11 -25.58 12.61
C THR A 382 -13.64 -24.20 12.97
N ALA A 383 -14.88 -23.92 12.55
CA ALA A 383 -15.51 -22.64 12.77
C ALA A 383 -15.72 -22.37 14.28
N PRO A 384 -15.66 -21.10 14.72
CA PRO A 384 -16.17 -20.73 16.04
C PRO A 384 -17.66 -21.06 16.08
N GLU A 385 -18.15 -21.73 17.12
CA GLU A 385 -19.59 -21.83 17.36
C GLU A 385 -20.13 -20.44 17.70
N SER A 386 -20.48 -19.65 16.68
CA SER A 386 -21.25 -18.42 16.86
C SER A 386 -22.72 -18.79 16.99
N SER A 387 -23.25 -18.63 18.20
CA SER A 387 -24.68 -18.62 18.50
C SER A 387 -25.46 -17.74 17.51
N GLY A 388 -26.27 -18.38 16.66
CA GLY A 388 -27.27 -17.72 15.82
C GLY A 388 -27.12 -18.01 14.34
N GLU A 389 -27.59 -19.19 13.91
CA GLU A 389 -28.27 -19.46 12.62
C GLU A 389 -28.42 -20.97 12.43
N THR A 390 -29.33 -21.59 13.22
CA THR A 390 -30.12 -22.80 12.86
C THR A 390 -30.99 -23.20 14.08
N LEU A 391 -31.92 -22.32 14.49
CA LEU A 391 -32.99 -22.75 15.41
C LEU A 391 -34.10 -23.53 14.67
N GLU A 392 -34.10 -23.54 13.33
CA GLU A 392 -35.15 -24.20 12.55
C GLU A 392 -34.87 -25.69 12.27
N ASP A 393 -33.60 -26.14 12.25
CA ASP A 393 -33.28 -27.55 11.98
C ASP A 393 -33.21 -28.44 13.23
N GLN A 394 -33.10 -27.86 14.42
CA GLN A 394 -32.95 -28.63 15.67
C GLN A 394 -34.30 -28.95 16.36
N VAL A 395 -35.39 -28.29 15.97
CA VAL A 395 -36.74 -28.59 16.48
C VAL A 395 -37.37 -29.80 15.77
N ALA A 396 -36.86 -30.20 14.61
CA ALA A 396 -37.36 -31.36 13.86
C ALA A 396 -36.81 -32.71 14.35
N LEU A 397 -35.75 -32.72 15.17
CA LEU A 397 -35.10 -33.95 15.64
C LEU A 397 -35.35 -34.29 17.13
N GLU A 398 -36.09 -33.46 17.87
CA GLU A 398 -36.40 -33.70 19.30
C GLU A 398 -37.72 -34.47 19.53
N ALA A 399 -38.42 -34.88 18.47
CA ALA A 399 -39.71 -35.57 18.60
C ALA A 399 -39.61 -37.11 18.72
N VAL A 400 -38.43 -37.72 18.69
CA VAL A 400 -38.29 -39.18 18.83
C VAL A 400 -37.12 -39.57 19.73
N GLY A 401 -37.42 -39.75 21.02
CA GLY A 401 -36.91 -40.91 21.73
C GLY A 401 -35.71 -40.73 22.66
N VAL A 402 -36.05 -40.73 23.96
CA VAL A 402 -35.30 -41.26 25.11
C VAL A 402 -34.32 -40.32 25.83
N ALA A 403 -34.64 -40.15 27.10
CA ALA A 403 -34.03 -39.32 28.11
C ALA A 403 -32.65 -39.82 28.59
N GLY A 404 -31.81 -38.86 28.96
CA GLY A 404 -30.86 -39.02 30.07
C GLY A 404 -29.39 -39.15 29.71
N VAL A 405 -28.72 -38.02 29.41
CA VAL A 405 -27.32 -37.80 29.79
C VAL A 405 -27.17 -36.31 30.13
N ILE A 406 -26.93 -36.01 31.42
CA ILE A 406 -26.50 -34.69 31.88
C ILE A 406 -25.01 -34.58 31.51
N GLY A 407 -24.72 -33.92 30.40
CA GLY A 407 -23.37 -33.54 29.99
C GLY A 407 -22.95 -32.23 30.65
N SER A 408 -21.85 -32.28 31.41
CA SER A 408 -21.06 -31.17 31.95
C SER A 408 -20.84 -30.04 30.93
N PRO A 409 -20.70 -28.75 31.32
CA PRO A 409 -20.48 -27.68 30.34
C PRO A 409 -19.12 -27.89 29.66
N SER A 410 -19.13 -28.26 28.38
CA SER A 410 -17.94 -28.23 27.55
C SER A 410 -17.52 -26.78 27.36
N THR A 411 -16.28 -26.50 27.74
CA THR A 411 -15.51 -25.30 27.42
C THR A 411 -15.74 -24.89 25.95
N SER A 412 -16.04 -23.61 25.73
CA SER A 412 -16.10 -22.98 24.40
C SER A 412 -14.98 -23.50 23.50
N ALA A 413 -15.33 -24.24 22.45
CA ALA A 413 -14.36 -24.71 21.47
C ALA A 413 -13.81 -23.48 20.72
N ASP A 414 -12.60 -23.05 21.06
CA ASP A 414 -11.91 -21.99 20.34
C ASP A 414 -11.75 -22.38 18.86
N ALA A 415 -12.11 -21.46 17.96
CA ALA A 415 -11.94 -21.65 16.53
C ALA A 415 -10.50 -22.02 16.19
N CYS A 416 -10.32 -23.03 15.35
CA CYS A 416 -9.01 -23.54 14.98
C CYS A 416 -8.83 -23.47 13.46
N GLY A 417 -7.76 -22.83 13.02
CA GLY A 417 -7.41 -22.70 11.60
C GLY A 417 -7.76 -21.36 10.97
N ILE A 418 -7.25 -21.19 9.74
CA ILE A 418 -7.32 -19.93 8.99
C ILE A 418 -8.37 -20.05 7.89
N SER A 419 -9.41 -19.24 8.00
CA SER A 419 -10.52 -19.18 7.06
C SER A 419 -10.78 -17.78 6.53
N SER A 420 -11.27 -17.67 5.30
CA SER A 420 -11.71 -16.40 4.73
C SER A 420 -12.90 -15.79 5.46
N GLN A 421 -13.66 -16.58 6.23
CA GLN A 421 -14.88 -16.14 6.91
C GLN A 421 -14.60 -15.34 8.19
N TRP A 422 -13.62 -15.76 9.00
CA TRP A 422 -13.28 -15.10 10.28
C TRP A 422 -11.88 -14.50 10.35
N SER A 423 -10.97 -14.88 9.44
CA SER A 423 -9.59 -14.39 9.48
C SER A 423 -9.37 -13.13 8.66
N LEU A 424 -10.32 -12.71 7.84
CA LEU A 424 -10.21 -11.51 7.01
C LEU A 424 -11.00 -10.34 7.61
N LEU A 425 -10.43 -9.14 7.49
CA LEU A 425 -11.14 -7.91 7.81
C LEU A 425 -11.95 -7.44 6.61
N ARG A 426 -13.08 -6.79 6.89
CA ARG A 426 -13.90 -6.14 5.86
C ARG A 426 -13.18 -4.97 5.18
N ALA A 427 -12.33 -4.26 5.92
CA ALA A 427 -11.45 -3.22 5.40
C ALA A 427 -10.08 -3.34 6.10
N PRO A 428 -8.96 -3.20 5.36
CA PRO A 428 -7.62 -3.12 5.95
C PRO A 428 -7.50 -2.00 6.99
N TYR A 429 -6.63 -2.18 7.98
CA TYR A 429 -6.41 -1.15 9.00
C TYR A 429 -5.84 0.14 8.41
N ILE A 430 -4.96 0.02 7.40
CA ILE A 430 -4.37 1.18 6.71
C ILE A 430 -5.41 2.04 5.97
N GLU A 431 -6.60 1.50 5.70
CA GLU A 431 -7.71 2.20 5.06
C GLU A 431 -8.79 2.65 6.05
N THR A 432 -8.69 2.24 7.33
CA THR A 432 -9.68 2.56 8.36
C THR A 432 -9.37 3.93 8.99
N LEU A 433 -9.82 5.00 8.32
CA LEU A 433 -9.49 6.37 8.71
C LEU A 433 -10.42 6.98 9.78
N GLU A 434 -11.65 6.49 9.90
CA GLU A 434 -12.72 7.17 10.67
C GLU A 434 -12.74 6.81 12.16
N LYS A 435 -12.09 5.70 12.56
CA LYS A 435 -12.15 5.20 13.94
C LYS A 435 -11.14 5.91 14.84
N LEU A 436 -11.61 6.41 15.98
CA LEU A 436 -10.78 7.05 17.01
C LEU A 436 -9.95 6.03 17.82
N GLU A 437 -10.47 4.80 17.95
CA GLU A 437 -9.83 3.70 18.66
C GLU A 437 -9.62 2.50 17.73
N ALA A 438 -8.52 1.77 17.93
CA ALA A 438 -8.16 0.62 17.11
C ALA A 438 -9.09 -0.56 17.39
N PRO A 439 -9.80 -1.12 16.38
CA PRO A 439 -10.54 -2.36 16.59
C PRO A 439 -9.55 -3.51 16.86
N SER A 440 -9.92 -4.45 17.73
CA SER A 440 -9.12 -5.65 17.99
C SER A 440 -9.09 -6.55 16.75
N PRO A 441 -7.90 -6.87 16.19
CA PRO A 441 -7.82 -7.74 15.02
C PRO A 441 -8.21 -9.17 15.40
N PRO A 442 -8.82 -9.94 14.47
CA PRO A 442 -8.90 -11.39 14.61
C PRO A 442 -7.50 -11.96 14.83
N GLU A 443 -7.34 -12.88 15.78
CA GLU A 443 -6.02 -13.46 16.09
C GLU A 443 -5.39 -14.16 14.89
N THR A 444 -6.22 -14.69 13.98
CA THR A 444 -5.79 -15.37 12.74
C THR A 444 -5.42 -14.39 11.60
N TYR A 445 -5.70 -13.09 11.73
CA TYR A 445 -5.50 -12.11 10.65
C TYR A 445 -4.04 -12.01 10.22
N ILE A 446 -3.11 -11.96 11.19
CA ILE A 446 -1.68 -11.84 10.89
C ILE A 446 -1.18 -13.03 10.04
N TYR A 447 -1.65 -14.25 10.33
CA TYR A 447 -1.27 -15.44 9.56
C TYR A 447 -1.85 -15.42 8.13
N SER A 448 -3.05 -14.88 7.95
CA SER A 448 -3.62 -14.65 6.61
C SER A 448 -2.76 -13.66 5.80
N LEU A 449 -2.20 -12.63 6.46
CA LEU A 449 -1.28 -11.69 5.82
C LEU A 449 0.05 -12.35 5.46
N ILE A 450 0.59 -13.26 6.28
CA ILE A 450 1.80 -14.03 5.97
C ILE A 450 1.60 -14.85 4.68
N LEU A 451 0.49 -15.60 4.60
CA LEU A 451 0.14 -16.37 3.40
C LEU A 451 0.02 -15.48 2.16
N ASN A 452 -0.61 -14.31 2.31
CA ASN A 452 -0.75 -13.33 1.24
C ASN A 452 0.61 -12.72 0.82
N CYS A 453 1.52 -12.45 1.75
CA CYS A 453 2.86 -11.96 1.45
C CYS A 453 3.70 -12.99 0.67
N ILE A 454 3.66 -14.26 1.06
CA ILE A 454 4.35 -15.34 0.32
C ILE A 454 3.75 -15.49 -1.08
N SER A 455 2.43 -15.44 -1.19
CA SER A 455 1.74 -15.48 -2.48
C SER A 455 2.13 -14.29 -3.37
N ALA A 456 2.11 -13.07 -2.84
CA ALA A 456 2.51 -11.86 -3.55
C ALA A 456 3.97 -11.91 -4.01
N LEU A 457 4.91 -12.32 -3.14
CA LEU A 457 6.32 -12.52 -3.48
C LEU A 457 6.47 -13.52 -4.64
N SER A 458 5.81 -14.69 -4.53
CA SER A 458 5.88 -15.73 -5.56
C SER A 458 5.33 -15.26 -6.91
N ASP A 459 4.23 -14.50 -6.89
CA ASP A 459 3.56 -13.98 -8.08
C ASP A 459 4.40 -12.89 -8.75
N SER A 460 4.97 -11.99 -7.95
CA SER A 460 5.89 -10.93 -8.37
C SER A 460 7.10 -11.49 -9.11
N ILE A 461 7.79 -12.46 -8.50
CA ILE A 461 8.96 -13.13 -9.08
C ILE A 461 8.58 -13.91 -10.34
N ALA A 462 7.47 -14.64 -10.31
CA ALA A 462 6.99 -15.44 -11.42
C ALA A 462 6.58 -14.59 -12.64
N LYS A 463 5.83 -13.51 -12.42
CA LYS A 463 5.40 -12.58 -13.48
C LYS A 463 6.59 -11.97 -14.23
N PHE A 464 7.73 -11.81 -13.56
CA PHE A 464 8.94 -11.29 -14.20
C PHE A 464 9.72 -12.38 -14.97
N ILE A 465 9.95 -13.56 -14.38
CA ILE A 465 10.84 -14.58 -14.98
C ILE A 465 10.14 -15.46 -16.04
N LEU A 466 8.88 -15.86 -15.84
CA LEU A 466 8.23 -16.80 -16.79
C LEU A 466 8.13 -16.25 -18.22
N PRO A 467 7.75 -14.97 -18.45
CA PRO A 467 7.69 -14.43 -19.81
C PRO A 467 9.04 -14.47 -20.52
N LEU A 468 10.15 -14.26 -19.80
CA LEU A 468 11.51 -14.26 -20.36
C LEU A 468 11.91 -15.66 -20.87
N ALA A 469 11.51 -16.72 -20.16
CA ALA A 469 11.78 -18.09 -20.59
C ALA A 469 10.95 -18.52 -21.82
N VAL A 470 9.72 -17.98 -21.97
CA VAL A 470 8.77 -18.37 -23.04
C VAL A 470 8.91 -17.51 -24.31
N ALA A 471 9.20 -16.22 -24.19
CA ALA A 471 9.27 -15.30 -25.33
C ALA A 471 10.40 -15.67 -26.30
N GLU A 472 11.58 -16.03 -25.76
CA GLU A 472 12.73 -16.36 -26.60
C GLU A 472 12.72 -17.78 -27.15
N THR A 473 12.09 -18.74 -26.46
CA THR A 473 11.87 -20.07 -27.04
C THR A 473 10.98 -20.00 -28.30
N LYS A 474 10.00 -19.08 -28.34
CA LYS A 474 9.21 -18.78 -29.54
C LYS A 474 10.01 -18.01 -30.61
N SER A 475 10.84 -17.04 -30.22
CA SER A 475 11.71 -16.29 -31.15
C SER A 475 12.75 -17.18 -31.83
N ARG A 476 13.42 -18.08 -31.08
CA ARG A 476 14.35 -19.07 -31.63
C ARG A 476 13.64 -20.06 -32.57
N ARG A 477 12.43 -20.53 -32.22
CA ARG A 477 11.62 -21.37 -33.14
C ARG A 477 11.27 -20.64 -34.43
N ARG A 478 10.97 -19.33 -34.40
CA ARG A 478 10.73 -18.53 -35.61
C ARG A 478 11.99 -18.34 -36.45
N ARG A 479 13.15 -18.06 -35.85
CA ARG A 479 14.44 -17.95 -36.57
C ARG A 479 14.90 -19.28 -37.19
N HIS A 480 14.63 -20.41 -36.56
CA HIS A 480 14.94 -21.73 -37.14
C HIS A 480 13.93 -22.17 -38.21
N GLY A 481 12.68 -21.72 -38.15
CA GLY A 481 11.66 -22.01 -39.17
C GLY A 481 11.75 -21.15 -40.44
N SER A 482 12.52 -20.05 -40.44
CA SER A 482 12.61 -19.13 -41.58
C SER A 482 13.88 -19.26 -42.42
N SER A 483 14.71 -20.30 -42.22
CA SER A 483 16.00 -20.45 -42.91
C SER A 483 16.03 -21.52 -44.00
N SER A 484 14.87 -21.99 -44.49
CA SER A 484 14.80 -23.03 -45.54
C SER A 484 13.93 -22.65 -46.74
N ASN A 485 14.20 -21.52 -47.40
CA ASN A 485 13.74 -21.33 -48.78
C ASN A 485 14.55 -20.22 -49.46
N ASN A 486 15.53 -20.60 -50.29
CA ASN A 486 15.73 -20.07 -51.66
C ASN A 486 17.06 -20.57 -52.25
N THR A 487 17.01 -21.67 -53.00
CA THR A 487 17.74 -21.81 -54.28
C THR A 487 17.01 -22.84 -55.15
N SER A 488 16.51 -22.38 -56.28
CA SER A 488 15.71 -23.11 -57.27
C SER A 488 16.57 -23.66 -58.42
N GLY A 489 16.19 -24.86 -58.92
CA GLY A 489 16.56 -25.47 -60.21
C GLY A 489 17.29 -26.81 -60.08
N THR A 490 16.95 -27.95 -60.72
CA THR A 490 15.88 -28.33 -61.67
C THR A 490 15.95 -29.87 -61.87
N ILE A 491 14.87 -30.61 -61.53
CA ILE A 491 14.26 -31.87 -62.09
C ILE A 491 15.08 -33.22 -62.18
N PRO A 492 14.47 -34.42 -62.42
CA PRO A 492 13.96 -35.41 -61.42
C PRO A 492 14.46 -36.87 -61.62
N GLU A 493 14.23 -37.76 -60.62
CA GLU A 493 13.48 -39.05 -60.74
C GLU A 493 13.83 -40.10 -59.67
N GLU A 494 12.75 -40.78 -59.20
CA GLU A 494 12.69 -42.16 -58.73
C GLU A 494 13.49 -42.65 -57.50
N LYS A 495 12.80 -42.79 -56.36
CA LYS A 495 12.22 -44.08 -55.90
C LYS A 495 11.66 -43.99 -54.48
N ALA A 496 10.42 -44.45 -54.34
CA ALA A 496 9.77 -44.70 -53.07
C ALA A 496 10.29 -46.02 -52.46
N ALA A 497 10.73 -45.98 -51.19
CA ALA A 497 10.52 -47.05 -50.22
C ALA A 497 10.99 -46.64 -48.81
N ALA A 498 10.12 -46.94 -47.85
CA ALA A 498 10.43 -47.29 -46.46
C ALA A 498 10.97 -46.19 -45.50
N GLY A 499 10.01 -45.50 -44.87
CA GLY A 499 9.89 -45.48 -43.40
C GLY A 499 11.07 -44.96 -42.58
N GLU A 500 11.38 -43.66 -42.70
CA GLU A 500 12.15 -42.95 -41.68
C GLU A 500 11.26 -42.68 -40.43
N PRO A 501 11.79 -42.82 -39.22
CA PRO A 501 11.00 -42.64 -38.02
C PRO A 501 10.59 -41.17 -37.89
N ARG A 502 9.29 -40.97 -37.68
CA ARG A 502 8.67 -39.69 -37.33
C ARG A 502 9.55 -38.92 -36.34
N SER A 503 9.89 -37.70 -36.73
CA SER A 503 10.52 -36.66 -35.93
C SER A 503 10.27 -36.82 -34.43
N SER A 504 11.32 -37.23 -33.72
CA SER A 504 11.42 -37.07 -32.28
C SER A 504 11.02 -35.64 -31.95
N LYS A 505 9.91 -35.46 -31.22
CA LYS A 505 9.53 -34.17 -30.65
C LYS A 505 10.73 -33.71 -29.81
N TYR A 506 11.58 -32.85 -30.36
CA TYR A 506 12.67 -32.25 -29.61
C TYR A 506 12.03 -31.54 -28.43
N VAL A 507 12.16 -32.13 -27.24
CA VAL A 507 11.72 -31.51 -26.01
C VAL A 507 12.64 -30.32 -25.81
N SER A 508 12.18 -29.15 -26.24
CA SER A 508 13.00 -27.94 -26.21
C SER A 508 13.30 -27.61 -24.75
N VAL A 509 14.58 -27.74 -24.37
CA VAL A 509 15.04 -27.41 -23.02
C VAL A 509 14.67 -25.95 -22.73
N PRO A 510 13.93 -25.67 -21.64
CA PRO A 510 13.66 -24.30 -21.21
C PRO A 510 14.96 -23.52 -21.08
N LEU A 511 14.99 -22.35 -21.71
CA LEU A 511 16.14 -21.45 -21.71
C LEU A 511 16.39 -20.94 -20.30
N ASN A 512 17.65 -20.94 -19.85
CA ASN A 512 18.01 -20.32 -18.58
C ASN A 512 18.04 -18.78 -18.75
N PRO A 513 17.19 -18.02 -18.06
CA PRO A 513 17.21 -16.55 -18.12
C PRO A 513 18.57 -15.95 -17.74
N LEU A 514 19.37 -16.60 -16.88
CA LEU A 514 20.72 -16.15 -16.51
C LEU A 514 21.76 -16.32 -17.63
N SER A 515 21.47 -17.14 -18.64
CA SER A 515 22.37 -17.32 -19.79
C SER A 515 22.29 -16.16 -20.80
N LEU A 516 21.36 -15.24 -20.63
CA LEU A 516 21.08 -14.11 -21.51
C LEU A 516 21.97 -12.89 -21.20
N LYS A 517 23.30 -13.06 -21.33
CA LYS A 517 24.29 -12.01 -21.02
C LYS A 517 24.11 -10.70 -21.80
N SER A 518 23.43 -10.73 -22.95
CA SER A 518 23.17 -9.55 -23.80
C SER A 518 21.78 -8.92 -23.60
N HIS A 519 20.97 -9.39 -22.64
CA HIS A 519 19.63 -8.86 -22.41
C HIS A 519 19.69 -7.58 -21.54
N PRO A 520 18.93 -6.52 -21.87
CA PRO A 520 18.97 -5.25 -21.13
C PRO A 520 18.58 -5.37 -19.65
N GLN A 521 17.83 -6.41 -19.29
CA GLN A 521 17.36 -6.67 -17.92
C GLN A 521 18.18 -7.74 -17.17
N ILE A 522 19.40 -8.09 -17.62
CA ILE A 522 20.20 -9.15 -16.98
C ILE A 522 20.47 -8.88 -15.49
N GLY A 523 20.74 -7.63 -15.10
CA GLY A 523 20.93 -7.26 -13.69
C GLY A 523 19.68 -7.51 -12.84
N GLU A 524 18.49 -7.28 -13.39
CA GLU A 524 17.22 -7.57 -12.72
C GLU A 524 16.97 -9.09 -12.58
N ILE A 525 17.42 -9.90 -13.55
CA ILE A 525 17.33 -11.35 -13.49
C ILE A 525 18.28 -11.90 -12.41
N GLN A 526 19.49 -11.33 -12.31
CA GLN A 526 20.46 -11.69 -11.26
C GLN A 526 19.92 -11.36 -9.86
N ILE A 527 19.29 -10.21 -9.70
CA ILE A 527 18.62 -9.84 -8.44
C ILE A 527 17.54 -10.85 -8.06
N VAL A 528 16.72 -11.29 -9.01
CA VAL A 528 15.69 -12.31 -8.72
C VAL A 528 16.32 -13.65 -8.32
N ALA A 529 17.44 -14.05 -8.94
CA ALA A 529 18.18 -15.22 -8.51
C ALA A 529 18.73 -15.05 -7.08
N GLY A 530 19.28 -13.88 -6.75
CA GLY A 530 19.74 -13.53 -5.41
C GLY A 530 18.63 -13.54 -4.36
N ILE A 531 17.43 -13.02 -4.69
CA ILE A 531 16.25 -13.07 -3.84
C ILE A 531 15.90 -14.53 -3.50
N ILE A 532 15.84 -15.41 -4.50
CA ILE A 532 15.52 -16.82 -4.28
C ILE A 532 16.60 -17.48 -3.43
N ASP A 533 17.88 -17.27 -3.75
CA ASP A 533 18.99 -17.88 -3.03
C ASP A 533 19.07 -17.45 -1.55
N ALA A 534 18.79 -16.18 -1.26
CA ALA A 534 18.77 -15.65 0.10
C ALA A 534 17.52 -16.04 0.91
N CYS A 535 16.35 -16.10 0.26
CA CYS A 535 15.07 -16.21 0.96
C CYS A 535 14.44 -17.61 0.96
N TRP A 536 14.92 -18.54 0.11
CA TRP A 536 14.30 -19.87 0.00
C TRP A 536 14.18 -20.64 1.33
N PRO A 537 15.14 -20.62 2.29
CA PRO A 537 15.02 -21.41 3.50
C PRO A 537 13.86 -20.93 4.38
N ALA A 538 13.73 -19.61 4.51
CA ALA A 538 12.67 -18.99 5.30
C ALA A 538 11.31 -19.20 4.64
N VAL A 539 11.19 -18.99 3.32
CA VAL A 539 9.95 -19.24 2.58
C VAL A 539 9.54 -20.72 2.66
N LEU A 540 10.50 -21.65 2.56
CA LEU A 540 10.27 -23.08 2.70
C LEU A 540 9.76 -23.41 4.11
N ALA A 541 10.42 -22.92 5.16
CA ALA A 541 10.02 -23.18 6.54
C ALA A 541 8.61 -22.65 6.82
N THR A 542 8.33 -21.38 6.48
CA THR A 542 7.00 -20.78 6.68
C THR A 542 5.92 -21.53 5.88
N SER A 543 6.18 -21.82 4.61
CA SER A 543 5.21 -22.54 3.76
C SER A 543 4.99 -23.97 4.25
N SER A 544 6.04 -24.64 4.74
CA SER A 544 5.93 -25.98 5.33
C SER A 544 5.02 -25.98 6.55
N THR A 545 5.16 -25.00 7.45
CA THR A 545 4.25 -24.85 8.60
C THR A 545 2.80 -24.75 8.14
N PHE A 546 2.51 -23.91 7.15
CA PHE A 546 1.15 -23.72 6.66
C PHE A 546 0.61 -24.88 5.79
N LEU A 547 1.48 -25.64 5.12
CA LEU A 547 1.09 -26.85 4.37
C LEU A 547 0.56 -27.95 5.30
N TYR A 548 0.86 -27.90 6.59
CA TYR A 548 0.36 -28.82 7.60
C TYR A 548 -0.63 -28.18 8.60
N ALA A 549 -1.01 -26.92 8.35
CA ALA A 549 -1.97 -26.19 9.15
C ALA A 549 -3.42 -26.45 8.68
N ALA A 550 -4.38 -26.06 9.52
CA ALA A 550 -5.78 -26.04 9.18
C ALA A 550 -6.10 -24.80 8.33
N LEU A 551 -6.29 -24.99 7.02
CA LEU A 551 -6.49 -23.91 6.04
C LEU A 551 -7.74 -24.14 5.19
N ASP A 552 -8.50 -23.10 4.92
CA ASP A 552 -9.56 -23.14 3.91
C ASP A 552 -9.01 -23.47 2.52
N GLY A 553 -9.91 -23.96 1.66
CA GLY A 553 -9.56 -24.38 0.29
C GLY A 553 -8.84 -23.30 -0.52
N ASP A 554 -9.27 -22.04 -0.41
CA ASP A 554 -8.66 -20.92 -1.14
C ASP A 554 -7.25 -20.61 -0.66
N PHE A 555 -7.03 -20.53 0.66
CA PHE A 555 -5.71 -20.29 1.23
C PHE A 555 -4.75 -21.44 0.91
N TYR A 556 -5.20 -22.69 1.05
CA TYR A 556 -4.40 -23.86 0.73
C TYR A 556 -4.04 -23.91 -0.77
N HIS A 557 -5.01 -23.67 -1.65
CA HIS A 557 -4.77 -23.65 -3.09
C HIS A 557 -3.80 -22.53 -3.51
N ASN A 558 -3.94 -21.34 -2.92
CA ASN A 558 -3.04 -20.21 -3.17
C ASN A 558 -1.62 -20.49 -2.66
N LEU A 559 -1.48 -21.13 -1.50
CA LEU A 559 -0.19 -21.56 -0.95
C LEU A 559 0.51 -22.56 -1.88
N VAL A 560 -0.19 -23.62 -2.31
CA VAL A 560 0.36 -24.62 -3.25
C VAL A 560 0.77 -23.96 -4.57
N ARG A 561 -0.05 -23.04 -5.10
CA ARG A 561 0.28 -22.28 -6.32
C ARG A 561 1.52 -21.39 -6.13
N ALA A 562 1.64 -20.72 -4.99
CA ALA A 562 2.81 -19.89 -4.68
C ALA A 562 4.09 -20.74 -4.62
N PHE A 563 4.01 -21.88 -3.94
CA PHE A 563 5.09 -22.85 -3.83
C PHE A 563 5.51 -23.41 -5.20
N GLN A 564 4.53 -23.77 -6.03
CA GLN A 564 4.76 -24.24 -7.39
C GLN A 564 5.48 -23.18 -8.24
N ARG A 565 5.09 -21.91 -8.14
CA ARG A 565 5.72 -20.80 -8.88
C ARG A 565 7.18 -20.62 -8.50
N LEU A 566 7.49 -20.64 -7.20
CA LEU A 566 8.87 -20.52 -6.71
C LEU A 566 9.74 -21.69 -7.16
N ALA A 567 9.25 -22.92 -7.06
CA ALA A 567 9.94 -24.11 -7.57
C ALA A 567 10.19 -24.03 -9.08
N HIS A 568 9.20 -23.57 -9.85
CA HIS A 568 9.33 -23.39 -11.30
C HIS A 568 10.39 -22.35 -11.64
N VAL A 569 10.36 -21.18 -11.00
CA VAL A 569 11.34 -20.11 -11.25
C VAL A 569 12.76 -20.55 -10.85
N ALA A 570 12.91 -21.19 -9.69
CA ALA A 570 14.20 -21.75 -9.25
C ALA A 570 14.75 -22.77 -10.27
N GLY A 571 13.87 -23.62 -10.82
CA GLY A 571 14.23 -24.58 -11.87
C GLY A 571 14.64 -23.93 -13.18
N LEU A 572 13.94 -22.89 -13.63
CA LEU A 572 14.30 -22.14 -14.85
C LEU A 572 15.65 -21.43 -14.70
N LEU A 573 15.93 -20.88 -13.52
CA LEU A 573 17.20 -20.21 -13.19
C LEU A 573 18.33 -21.20 -12.86
N ARG A 574 18.07 -22.51 -12.84
CA ARG A 574 19.04 -23.57 -12.54
C ARG A 574 19.59 -23.53 -11.10
N LEU A 575 18.80 -23.01 -10.17
CA LEU A 575 19.12 -23.02 -8.75
C LEU A 575 18.71 -24.38 -8.18
N LYS A 576 19.64 -25.35 -8.17
CA LYS A 576 19.35 -26.74 -7.80
C LYS A 576 18.85 -26.89 -6.35
N THR A 577 19.57 -26.31 -5.40
CA THR A 577 19.25 -26.40 -3.96
C THR A 577 17.82 -25.94 -3.64
N PRO A 578 17.39 -24.70 -3.96
CA PRO A 578 16.02 -24.28 -3.68
C PRO A 578 14.99 -25.09 -4.47
N ARG A 579 15.26 -25.40 -5.75
CA ARG A 579 14.36 -26.23 -6.58
C ARG A 579 14.07 -27.58 -5.92
N ASP A 580 15.12 -28.31 -5.55
CA ASP A 580 15.01 -29.68 -5.04
C ASP A 580 14.41 -29.72 -3.62
N ALA A 581 14.69 -28.70 -2.81
CA ALA A 581 14.04 -28.52 -1.51
C ALA A 581 12.52 -28.28 -1.65
N PHE A 582 12.10 -27.40 -2.56
CA PHE A 582 10.68 -27.19 -2.84
C PHE A 582 10.02 -28.45 -3.41
N LEU A 583 10.65 -29.14 -4.36
CA LEU A 583 10.09 -30.39 -4.91
C LEU A 583 9.91 -31.47 -3.83
N THR A 584 10.89 -31.61 -2.93
CA THR A 584 10.85 -32.59 -1.84
C THR A 584 9.72 -32.31 -0.86
N THR A 585 9.57 -31.06 -0.42
CA THR A 585 8.49 -30.69 0.50
C THR A 585 7.10 -30.85 -0.14
N LEU A 586 6.96 -30.49 -1.43
CA LEU A 586 5.70 -30.70 -2.15
C LEU A 586 5.38 -32.19 -2.33
N GLY A 587 6.39 -33.02 -2.60
CA GLY A 587 6.26 -34.47 -2.67
C GLY A 587 5.82 -35.08 -1.33
N LYS A 588 6.45 -34.69 -0.22
CA LYS A 588 6.05 -35.10 1.13
C LYS A 588 4.59 -34.72 1.45
N ALA A 589 4.15 -33.54 1.02
CA ALA A 589 2.76 -33.09 1.21
C ALA A 589 1.76 -33.75 0.25
N ALA A 590 2.21 -34.43 -0.81
CA ALA A 590 1.36 -35.17 -1.73
C ALA A 590 1.06 -36.60 -1.24
N VAL A 591 1.86 -37.14 -0.32
CA VAL A 591 1.71 -38.49 0.23
C VAL A 591 0.87 -38.44 1.53
N PRO A 592 -0.15 -39.30 1.71
CA PRO A 592 -0.88 -39.39 2.97
C PRO A 592 0.02 -39.77 4.16
N ALA A 593 -0.22 -39.18 5.33
CA ALA A 593 0.61 -39.39 6.53
C ALA A 593 0.72 -40.87 6.95
N ASP A 594 -0.33 -41.67 6.72
CA ASP A 594 -0.37 -43.09 7.06
C ASP A 594 0.67 -43.91 6.27
N VAL A 595 0.97 -43.53 5.02
CA VAL A 595 1.97 -44.21 4.17
C VAL A 595 3.39 -43.88 4.61
N VAL A 596 3.62 -42.66 5.11
CA VAL A 596 4.93 -42.21 5.63
C VAL A 596 5.29 -42.94 6.93
N ASN A 597 4.30 -43.22 7.79
CA ASN A 597 4.50 -43.98 9.02
C ASN A 597 4.78 -45.47 8.76
N ILE A 598 4.13 -46.08 7.76
CA ILE A 598 4.36 -47.49 7.37
C ILE A 598 5.77 -47.69 6.81
N THR A 599 6.27 -46.76 5.99
CA THR A 599 7.62 -46.83 5.40
C THR A 599 8.73 -46.59 6.43
N SER A 600 8.49 -45.72 7.42
CA SER A 600 9.42 -45.47 8.53
C SER A 600 9.48 -46.64 9.53
N ALA A 601 8.36 -47.33 9.77
CA ALA A 601 8.32 -48.52 10.61
C ALA A 601 9.00 -49.73 9.95
N ALA A 602 8.93 -49.84 8.61
CA ALA A 602 9.58 -50.91 7.86
C ALA A 602 11.11 -50.83 7.86
N THR A 603 11.71 -49.66 8.17
CA THR A 603 13.18 -49.46 8.14
C THR A 603 13.89 -49.77 9.47
N LEU A 604 13.17 -50.11 10.55
CA LEU A 604 13.73 -50.30 11.90
C LEU A 604 13.63 -51.73 12.47
N SER A 605 13.34 -52.74 11.65
CA SER A 605 13.32 -54.14 12.12
C SER A 605 14.57 -54.90 11.67
N PRO A 606 15.59 -55.16 12.53
CA PRO A 606 16.58 -56.17 12.24
C PRO A 606 15.94 -57.54 12.47
N ARG A 607 15.99 -58.40 11.45
CA ARG A 607 15.61 -59.81 11.56
C ARG A 607 16.64 -60.53 12.43
N THR A 608 16.20 -61.13 13.53
CA THR A 608 16.93 -62.20 14.21
C THR A 608 16.04 -63.43 14.23
N ASP A 609 16.51 -64.47 13.57
CA ASP A 609 15.98 -65.83 13.62
C ASP A 609 16.16 -66.48 15.00
N ASP A 610 15.36 -67.53 15.22
CA ASP A 610 15.58 -68.69 16.09
C ASP A 610 14.82 -68.85 17.45
N HIS A 611 13.89 -69.82 17.37
CA HIS A 611 13.69 -71.01 18.21
C HIS A 611 12.98 -70.98 19.59
N HIS A 612 12.03 -71.91 19.70
CA HIS A 612 11.21 -72.37 20.83
C HIS A 612 11.99 -72.83 22.08
N LEU A 613 11.38 -72.70 23.29
CA LEU A 613 11.07 -73.79 24.26
C LEU A 613 10.50 -73.28 25.62
N SER A 614 9.33 -73.84 26.00
CA SER A 614 8.82 -74.31 27.32
C SER A 614 8.85 -73.47 28.63
N ALA A 615 7.68 -73.40 29.29
CA ALA A 615 7.35 -72.87 30.64
C ALA A 615 7.86 -73.78 31.81
N PRO A 616 7.66 -73.53 33.16
CA PRO A 616 6.39 -73.16 33.85
C PRO A 616 6.41 -72.31 35.18
N GLU A 617 5.19 -71.87 35.57
CA GLU A 617 4.56 -71.73 36.93
C GLU A 617 4.99 -70.71 38.04
N SER A 618 4.23 -69.59 38.16
CA SER A 618 3.35 -69.07 39.27
C SER A 618 3.84 -68.96 40.76
N PRO A 619 3.15 -68.28 41.76
CA PRO A 619 1.77 -67.71 41.79
C PRO A 619 1.44 -66.43 42.69
N ILE A 620 0.29 -65.73 42.42
CA ILE A 620 -0.71 -65.06 43.35
C ILE A 620 -0.38 -63.63 43.96
N PRO A 621 -1.33 -62.67 44.25
CA PRO A 621 -2.54 -62.12 43.57
C PRO A 621 -2.97 -60.62 43.93
N LYS A 622 -4.15 -60.17 43.43
CA LYS A 622 -5.14 -59.13 43.93
C LYS A 622 -5.20 -57.69 43.32
N SER A 623 -5.89 -57.58 42.16
CA SER A 623 -7.20 -56.91 41.85
C SER A 623 -7.62 -55.51 42.42
N PRO A 624 -8.61 -54.76 41.83
CA PRO A 624 -9.57 -55.13 40.77
C PRO A 624 -9.79 -54.13 39.59
N ARG A 625 -10.56 -54.65 38.61
CA ARG A 625 -11.01 -54.13 37.31
C ARG A 625 -11.95 -52.91 37.34
N VAL A 626 -11.93 -52.14 36.24
CA VAL A 626 -13.13 -51.58 35.60
C VAL A 626 -13.16 -52.05 34.13
N ALA A 627 -14.34 -52.49 33.71
CA ALA A 627 -14.74 -53.04 32.40
C ALA A 627 -14.38 -52.12 31.21
N GLU A 628 -13.77 -52.66 30.15
CA GLU A 628 -14.44 -53.08 28.90
C GLU A 628 -15.41 -52.03 28.34
N LEU A 629 -15.01 -51.40 27.22
CA LEU A 629 -15.87 -51.10 26.07
C LEU A 629 -15.01 -50.78 24.83
N THR A 630 -15.19 -51.64 23.82
CA THR A 630 -14.92 -51.48 22.37
C THR A 630 -13.48 -51.31 21.90
N SER A 631 -12.81 -52.45 21.75
CA SER A 631 -11.95 -52.72 20.59
C SER A 631 -12.78 -52.59 19.31
N THR A 632 -12.67 -51.47 18.61
CA THR A 632 -13.01 -51.42 17.18
C THR A 632 -11.80 -51.95 16.40
N SER A 633 -12.05 -53.00 15.64
CA SER A 633 -11.12 -53.61 14.70
C SER A 633 -10.33 -52.55 13.95
N MET A 634 -9.00 -52.61 14.03
CA MET A 634 -8.12 -52.03 13.00
C MET A 634 -8.30 -52.85 11.72
N GLU A 635 -9.44 -52.67 11.04
CA GLU A 635 -9.51 -52.95 9.62
C GLU A 635 -8.61 -51.94 8.93
N ASN A 636 -7.75 -52.44 8.02
CA ASN A 636 -6.98 -51.65 7.06
C ASN A 636 -7.87 -50.57 6.40
N GLN A 637 -7.93 -49.37 6.99
CA GLN A 637 -8.34 -48.19 6.25
C GLN A 637 -7.16 -47.86 5.34
N GLY A 638 -7.24 -48.31 4.08
CA GLY A 638 -6.25 -47.96 3.08
C GLY A 638 -6.08 -46.44 3.05
N ALA A 639 -4.83 -45.97 3.00
CA ALA A 639 -4.51 -44.56 2.97
C ALA A 639 -5.34 -43.84 1.89
N THR A 640 -6.31 -43.02 2.30
CA THR A 640 -7.19 -42.31 1.36
C THR A 640 -6.53 -41.00 0.93
N LEU A 641 -6.40 -40.81 -0.38
CA LEU A 641 -5.89 -39.56 -0.96
C LEU A 641 -6.90 -38.43 -0.77
N ASN A 642 -6.56 -37.45 0.06
CA ASN A 642 -7.36 -36.24 0.25
C ASN A 642 -7.21 -35.28 -0.95
N THR A 643 -8.23 -34.46 -1.25
CA THR A 643 -8.19 -33.37 -2.23
C THR A 643 -6.97 -32.48 -2.09
N ARG A 644 -6.50 -32.21 -0.86
CA ARG A 644 -5.27 -31.45 -0.61
C ARG A 644 -4.00 -32.14 -1.12
N ASN A 645 -3.91 -33.45 -0.91
CA ASN A 645 -2.80 -34.28 -1.41
C ASN A 645 -2.82 -34.30 -2.95
N LEU A 646 -4.01 -34.40 -3.55
CA LEU A 646 -4.20 -34.32 -5.00
C LEU A 646 -3.78 -32.96 -5.58
N LEU A 647 -4.01 -31.85 -4.88
CA LEU A 647 -3.55 -30.53 -5.30
C LEU A 647 -2.01 -30.45 -5.31
N CYS A 648 -1.35 -30.98 -4.28
CA CYS A 648 0.12 -31.07 -4.22
C CYS A 648 0.66 -31.98 -5.34
N LEU A 649 0.05 -33.15 -5.55
CA LEU A 649 0.42 -34.07 -6.63
C LEU A 649 0.26 -33.43 -8.01
N ARG A 650 -0.86 -32.73 -8.26
CA ARG A 650 -1.07 -32.00 -9.51
C ARG A 650 -0.01 -30.93 -9.73
N ALA A 651 0.34 -30.18 -8.68
CA ALA A 651 1.39 -29.18 -8.76
C ALA A 651 2.77 -29.81 -9.05
N LEU A 652 3.09 -30.94 -8.44
CA LEU A 652 4.33 -31.69 -8.65
C LEU A 652 4.42 -32.23 -10.09
N LEU A 653 3.34 -32.84 -10.61
CA LEU A 653 3.27 -33.32 -12.00
C LEU A 653 3.43 -32.17 -13.00
N ASN A 654 2.78 -31.03 -12.75
CA ASN A 654 2.94 -29.85 -13.60
C ASN A 654 4.40 -29.33 -13.59
N LEU A 655 5.09 -29.40 -12.45
CA LEU A 655 6.51 -29.05 -12.37
C LEU A 655 7.38 -30.06 -13.12
N GLY A 656 7.13 -31.36 -12.98
CA GLY A 656 7.83 -32.41 -13.73
C GLY A 656 7.67 -32.24 -15.25
N ILE A 657 6.48 -31.88 -15.71
CA ILE A 657 6.22 -31.60 -17.14
C ILE A 657 6.96 -30.33 -17.61
N ALA A 658 6.90 -29.25 -16.82
CA ALA A 658 7.49 -27.96 -17.21
C ALA A 658 9.03 -27.95 -17.14
N LEU A 659 9.58 -28.55 -16.09
CA LEU A 659 11.02 -28.59 -15.81
C LEU A 659 11.68 -29.88 -16.30
N GLY A 660 10.96 -30.87 -16.84
CA GLY A 660 11.52 -32.19 -17.19
C GLY A 660 12.87 -32.20 -17.90
N PRO A 661 13.12 -31.33 -18.91
CA PRO A 661 14.42 -31.24 -19.61
C PRO A 661 15.55 -30.59 -18.79
N THR A 662 15.22 -30.06 -17.61
CA THR A 662 16.10 -29.28 -16.73
C THR A 662 16.42 -29.99 -15.42
N LEU A 663 15.71 -31.08 -15.14
CA LEU A 663 15.87 -31.88 -13.93
C LEU A 663 16.96 -32.92 -14.14
N ASP A 664 17.83 -33.05 -13.13
CA ASP A 664 18.85 -34.09 -13.09
C ASP A 664 18.22 -35.41 -12.59
N GLN A 665 18.98 -36.52 -12.65
CA GLN A 665 18.47 -37.84 -12.23
C GLN A 665 18.02 -37.87 -10.77
N GLU A 666 18.74 -37.16 -9.89
CA GLU A 666 18.36 -37.00 -8.47
C GLU A 666 17.04 -36.23 -8.33
N SER A 667 16.86 -35.12 -9.06
CA SER A 667 15.61 -34.35 -9.03
C SER A 667 14.41 -35.12 -9.61
N TRP A 668 14.63 -35.97 -10.61
CA TRP A 668 13.61 -36.89 -11.11
C TRP A 668 13.26 -37.97 -10.09
N SER A 669 14.24 -38.46 -9.31
CA SER A 669 13.95 -39.41 -8.22
C SER A 669 13.03 -38.81 -7.16
N ILE A 670 13.17 -37.52 -6.84
CA ILE A 670 12.25 -36.83 -5.91
C ILE A 670 10.80 -36.84 -6.42
N ILE A 671 10.60 -36.67 -7.73
CA ILE A 671 9.26 -36.65 -8.34
C ILE A 671 8.69 -38.06 -8.51
N LEU A 672 9.53 -39.06 -8.75
CA LEU A 672 9.12 -40.43 -9.09
C LEU A 672 9.10 -41.40 -7.90
N GLN A 673 9.80 -41.09 -6.79
CA GLN A 673 9.79 -41.90 -5.56
C GLN A 673 8.55 -41.63 -4.70
N MET A 674 7.89 -40.50 -4.90
CA MET A 674 6.66 -40.09 -4.23
C MET A 674 5.46 -40.41 -5.10
#